data_AF-A0A3C0VBB9-F1
#
_entry.id   AF-A0A3C0VBB9-F1
#
_cell.length_a   1.000
_cell.length_b   1.000
_cell.length_c   1.000
_cell.angle_alpha   90.00
_cell.angle_beta   90.00
_cell.angle_gamma   90.00
#
_symmetry.space_group_name_H-M   'P 1'
#
loop_
_entity.id
_entity.type
_entity.pdbx_description
1 polymer ?
#
loop_
_entity_poly.entity_id
_entity_poly.type
_entity_poly.pdbx_seq_one_letter_code
_entity_poly.pdbx_strand_id
1 'polypeptide(L)'
;VYQFIGRDGGAVHAGEGFYDQMYLRDGAYQALSLAHAGYIDEARESIDHLLGFAKPDGQLVSQRGQLDANGYGMWAPVELAGLSGDIEWLRRAYPRIRAAARWVMQARRGENDTSSPFFGVLPAALADGENLWAGKNHIVGYDWWNLRGIGCVAAAARMLGEEAEAREFEQEFEDYRASILKALERTGLGFIPPSYEKDGTHWGNLEVVFPTPLLPPQHPLVGATLRHVRTEFGAEAGPKGFVEGTIQWTPGTGAIHPYMSQFVTNTHLARGEQAEAVDGLYAFLLHTTSTHGFPEGVYWRKREAWGGTVPHLWAAALYVTTLRNMLVREDEDANGGILHLLSAVPDHWLDAGKNVGISGAPTRYGTVSFRVEAAADELALHLRRAPGRSGARIELHLPPALVARGASHRGRPVASHDRVVRLGADFEGQGEPVRISVERQPPGKPVTFAAAVAAYEAAAPDLMRPIPGVLPAPPALSSEQDCLTLDLSKVATTNPFDGPFRVSPAPAFTGLAAGDLKAGGIPFRTVDPAKNGGKGIVVLAGAQACKDLPVEAEIPAGGVQGKYLAVLGGVTGWAPGDPGVGEWGAVAECVVRYADGSRSVLPWIPGRTADDWLGAPHATDVAAVLQGSRWHLNVLVLALEPKPIEAVVIRDLGTPPSPVVAAVTIVR
;
A
#
# COMPACT_ATOMS: atom_id res chain seq x y z
N VAL A 1 -9.84 -15.51 -0.56
CA VAL A 1 -10.05 -15.50 0.90
C VAL A 1 -10.29 -14.09 1.41
N TYR A 2 -9.32 -13.18 1.34
CA TYR A 2 -9.48 -11.79 1.81
C TYR A 2 -10.74 -11.08 1.28
N GLN A 3 -11.04 -11.22 -0.03
CA GLN A 3 -12.28 -10.66 -0.59
C GLN A 3 -13.56 -11.22 0.02
N PHE A 4 -13.55 -12.47 0.48
CA PHE A 4 -14.70 -13.08 1.16
C PHE A 4 -14.77 -12.68 2.65
N ILE A 5 -13.64 -12.36 3.28
CA ILE A 5 -13.60 -11.90 4.68
C ILE A 5 -14.29 -10.54 4.80
N GLY A 6 -13.95 -9.59 3.94
CA GLY A 6 -14.62 -8.28 3.93
C GLY A 6 -15.91 -8.24 3.12
N ARG A 7 -16.59 -9.38 2.97
CA ARG A 7 -17.88 -9.46 2.27
C ARG A 7 -18.97 -9.93 3.22
N ASP A 8 -19.62 -8.98 3.88
CA ASP A 8 -20.69 -9.24 4.84
C ASP A 8 -22.06 -9.19 4.14
N GLY A 9 -22.75 -10.34 4.05
CA GLY A 9 -24.09 -10.41 3.45
C GLY A 9 -24.18 -9.86 2.02
N GLY A 10 -23.10 -9.97 1.24
CA GLY A 10 -23.01 -9.40 -0.12
C GLY A 10 -22.34 -8.03 -0.17
N ALA A 11 -22.34 -7.28 0.92
CA ALA A 11 -21.69 -5.98 0.99
C ALA A 11 -20.17 -6.10 1.15
N VAL A 12 -19.43 -5.54 0.20
CA VAL A 12 -17.96 -5.47 0.24
C VAL A 12 -17.49 -4.25 1.02
N HIS A 13 -16.64 -4.49 2.02
CA HIS A 13 -16.00 -3.47 2.86
C HIS A 13 -14.52 -3.42 2.52
N ALA A 14 -13.91 -2.23 2.57
CA ALA A 14 -12.52 -2.04 2.15
C ALA A 14 -11.49 -2.61 3.15
N GLY A 15 -11.92 -2.95 4.38
CA GLY A 15 -11.05 -3.43 5.45
C GLY A 15 -11.75 -3.35 6.81
N GLU A 16 -10.98 -3.33 7.89
CA GLU A 16 -11.49 -3.18 9.26
C GLU A 16 -11.41 -1.72 9.74
N GLY A 17 -12.07 -1.42 10.86
CA GLY A 17 -12.04 -0.10 11.49
C GLY A 17 -12.74 0.96 10.65
N PHE A 18 -12.03 2.01 10.23
CA PHE A 18 -12.64 3.04 9.39
C PHE A 18 -12.99 2.56 7.98
N TYR A 19 -12.38 1.46 7.53
CA TYR A 19 -12.69 0.79 6.27
C TYR A 19 -13.81 -0.24 6.37
N ASP A 20 -14.45 -0.39 7.54
CA ASP A 20 -15.62 -1.24 7.77
C ASP A 20 -16.91 -0.59 7.23
N GLN A 21 -16.84 -0.04 6.03
CA GLN A 21 -17.94 0.54 5.27
C GLN A 21 -17.73 0.24 3.79
N MET A 22 -18.82 0.29 3.02
CA MET A 22 -18.73 0.18 1.57
C MET A 22 -18.30 1.52 0.96
N TYR A 23 -17.11 1.53 0.39
CA TYR A 23 -16.60 2.58 -0.48
C TYR A 23 -16.84 2.12 -1.92
N LEU A 24 -17.53 2.93 -2.73
CA LEU A 24 -17.98 2.49 -4.05
C LEU A 24 -16.80 2.22 -4.99
N ARG A 25 -15.77 3.06 -4.97
CA ARG A 25 -14.55 2.88 -5.78
C ARG A 25 -13.81 1.59 -5.41
N ASP A 26 -13.61 1.32 -4.13
CA ASP A 26 -12.96 0.12 -3.60
C ASP A 26 -13.81 -1.11 -3.95
N GLY A 27 -15.10 -1.02 -3.63
CA GLY A 27 -16.08 -2.09 -3.82
C GLY A 27 -16.23 -2.51 -5.27
N ALA A 28 -16.10 -1.59 -6.23
CA ALA A 28 -16.10 -1.90 -7.66
C ALA A 28 -14.96 -2.87 -8.03
N TYR A 29 -13.72 -2.58 -7.61
CA TYR A 29 -12.59 -3.48 -7.82
C TYR A 29 -12.72 -4.77 -7.01
N GLN A 30 -13.18 -4.71 -5.76
CA GLN A 30 -13.39 -5.90 -4.92
C GLN A 30 -14.38 -6.86 -5.56
N ALA A 31 -15.56 -6.39 -5.95
CA ALA A 31 -16.59 -7.20 -6.59
C ALA A 31 -16.10 -7.77 -7.93
N LEU A 32 -15.45 -6.97 -8.78
CA LEU A 32 -14.92 -7.48 -10.05
C LEU A 32 -13.77 -8.47 -9.86
N SER A 33 -12.97 -8.36 -8.80
CA SER A 33 -11.95 -9.36 -8.51
C SER A 33 -12.53 -10.74 -8.17
N LEU A 34 -13.73 -10.79 -7.58
CA LEU A 34 -14.48 -12.05 -7.40
C LEU A 34 -14.86 -12.63 -8.76
N ALA A 35 -15.39 -11.81 -9.67
CA ALA A 35 -15.72 -12.23 -11.04
C ALA A 35 -14.48 -12.72 -11.79
N HIS A 36 -13.36 -12.01 -11.70
CA HIS A 36 -12.06 -12.42 -12.25
C HIS A 36 -11.59 -13.78 -11.75
N ALA A 37 -11.92 -14.12 -10.50
CA ALA A 37 -11.61 -15.41 -9.87
C ALA A 37 -12.66 -16.51 -10.13
N GLY A 38 -13.71 -16.23 -10.91
CA GLY A 38 -14.76 -17.20 -11.27
C GLY A 38 -16.03 -17.14 -10.40
N TYR A 39 -16.09 -16.26 -9.41
CA TYR A 39 -17.22 -16.08 -8.48
C TYR A 39 -18.19 -15.02 -9.00
N ILE A 40 -18.83 -15.33 -10.13
CA ILE A 40 -19.71 -14.40 -10.87
C ILE A 40 -20.96 -14.03 -10.05
N ASP A 41 -21.55 -14.98 -9.34
CA ASP A 41 -22.78 -14.74 -8.58
C ASP A 41 -22.51 -13.84 -7.37
N GLU A 42 -21.39 -14.05 -6.69
CA GLU A 42 -20.97 -13.26 -5.55
C GLU A 42 -20.59 -11.83 -5.95
N ALA A 43 -19.93 -11.68 -7.10
CA ALA A 43 -19.65 -10.38 -7.70
C ALA A 43 -20.94 -9.63 -8.06
N ARG A 44 -21.93 -10.34 -8.61
CA ARG A 44 -23.25 -9.76 -8.97
C ARG A 44 -23.98 -9.22 -7.75
N GLU A 45 -24.07 -10.03 -6.69
CA GLU A 45 -24.69 -9.61 -5.43
C GLU A 45 -23.99 -8.36 -4.87
N SER A 46 -22.65 -8.32 -4.86
CA SER A 46 -21.90 -7.16 -4.40
C SER A 46 -22.11 -5.91 -5.27
N ILE A 47 -22.22 -6.05 -6.60
CA ILE A 47 -22.52 -4.93 -7.48
C ILE A 47 -23.98 -4.45 -7.33
N ASP A 48 -24.93 -5.33 -7.03
CA ASP A 48 -26.31 -4.92 -6.72
C ASP A 48 -26.36 -4.01 -5.47
N HIS A 49 -25.53 -4.27 -4.45
CA HIS A 49 -25.37 -3.35 -3.32
C HIS A 49 -24.75 -2.01 -3.72
N LEU A 50 -23.71 -2.01 -4.56
CA LEU A 50 -23.06 -0.78 -5.06
C LEU A 50 -24.05 0.11 -5.84
N LEU A 51 -24.92 -0.49 -6.64
CA LEU A 51 -25.97 0.22 -7.38
C LEU A 51 -27.01 0.88 -6.46
N GLY A 52 -27.10 0.44 -5.20
CA GLY A 52 -27.92 1.07 -4.16
C GLY A 52 -27.46 2.47 -3.75
N PHE A 53 -26.24 2.87 -4.10
CA PHE A 53 -25.72 4.23 -3.84
C PHE A 53 -26.19 5.30 -4.83
N ALA A 54 -27.03 4.94 -5.80
CA ALA A 54 -27.63 5.89 -6.73
C ALA A 54 -28.48 6.93 -5.97
N LYS A 55 -28.19 8.20 -6.21
CA LYS A 55 -28.92 9.34 -5.65
C LYS A 55 -30.09 9.74 -6.56
N PRO A 56 -31.07 10.52 -6.06
CA PRO A 56 -32.21 10.97 -6.86
C PRO A 56 -31.85 11.79 -8.10
N ASP A 57 -30.71 12.47 -8.10
CA ASP A 57 -30.18 13.24 -9.24
C ASP A 57 -29.40 12.36 -10.24
N GLY A 58 -29.31 11.06 -10.00
CA GLY A 58 -28.65 10.08 -10.86
C GLY A 58 -27.20 9.78 -10.46
N GLN A 59 -26.57 10.56 -9.59
CA GLN A 59 -25.18 10.33 -9.20
C GLN A 59 -25.01 9.00 -8.44
N LEU A 60 -24.01 8.20 -8.80
CA LEU A 60 -23.56 7.05 -8.02
C LEU A 60 -22.44 7.50 -7.08
N VAL A 61 -22.73 7.58 -5.77
CA VAL A 61 -21.75 8.08 -4.79
C VAL A 61 -22.00 7.53 -3.38
N SER A 62 -20.95 6.97 -2.78
CA SER A 62 -20.94 6.49 -1.39
C SER A 62 -20.44 7.56 -0.42
N GLN A 63 -19.32 8.23 -0.71
CA GLN A 63 -18.74 9.28 0.11
C GLN A 63 -18.91 10.65 -0.57
N ARG A 64 -19.37 11.65 0.19
CA ARG A 64 -19.63 13.00 -0.33
C ARG A 64 -18.36 13.61 -0.93
N GLY A 65 -18.45 14.07 -2.17
CA GLY A 65 -17.37 14.79 -2.85
C GLY A 65 -16.37 13.91 -3.62
N GLN A 66 -16.45 12.58 -3.50
CA GLN A 66 -15.68 11.66 -4.34
C GLN A 66 -16.39 11.45 -5.68
N LEU A 67 -16.08 12.29 -6.67
CA LEU A 67 -16.81 12.30 -7.94
C LEU A 67 -16.40 11.15 -8.88
N ASP A 68 -15.22 10.56 -8.68
CA ASP A 68 -14.75 9.36 -9.38
C ASP A 68 -15.62 8.13 -9.11
N ALA A 69 -16.19 8.00 -7.91
CA ALA A 69 -17.12 6.93 -7.55
C ALA A 69 -18.24 6.75 -8.59
N ASN A 70 -18.70 7.84 -9.21
CA ASN A 70 -19.70 7.79 -10.26
C ASN A 70 -19.22 7.00 -11.49
N GLY A 71 -17.96 7.21 -11.89
CA GLY A 71 -17.27 6.47 -12.94
C GLY A 71 -17.13 4.97 -12.63
N TYR A 72 -16.64 4.66 -11.42
CA TYR A 72 -16.53 3.28 -10.92
C TYR A 72 -17.88 2.55 -10.94
N GLY A 73 -18.94 3.22 -10.49
CA GLY A 73 -20.30 2.67 -10.42
C GLY A 73 -20.93 2.43 -11.79
N MET A 74 -20.53 3.19 -12.82
CA MET A 74 -20.91 2.92 -14.20
C MET A 74 -20.11 1.75 -14.80
N TRP A 75 -18.80 1.69 -14.53
CA TRP A 75 -17.91 0.69 -15.10
C TRP A 75 -18.21 -0.72 -14.58
N ALA A 76 -18.32 -0.91 -13.26
CA ALA A 76 -18.37 -2.24 -12.67
C ALA A 76 -19.54 -3.13 -13.17
N PRO A 77 -20.78 -2.62 -13.31
CA PRO A 77 -21.86 -3.41 -13.88
C PRO A 77 -21.63 -3.81 -15.33
N VAL A 78 -21.06 -2.91 -16.14
CA VAL A 78 -20.82 -3.19 -17.56
C VAL A 78 -19.73 -4.24 -17.72
N GLU A 79 -18.66 -4.14 -16.93
CA GLU A 79 -17.60 -5.15 -16.91
C GLU A 79 -18.13 -6.53 -16.47
N LEU A 80 -18.93 -6.58 -15.40
CA LEU A 80 -19.52 -7.85 -14.93
C LEU A 80 -20.45 -8.46 -15.99
N ALA A 81 -21.26 -7.65 -16.67
CA ALA A 81 -22.10 -8.12 -17.78
C ALA A 81 -21.23 -8.66 -18.93
N GLY A 82 -20.11 -7.99 -19.23
CA GLY A 82 -19.10 -8.48 -20.17
C GLY A 82 -18.53 -9.84 -19.79
N LEU A 83 -18.13 -10.03 -18.53
CA LEU A 83 -17.56 -11.31 -18.06
C LEU A 83 -18.61 -12.43 -18.01
N SER A 84 -19.79 -12.16 -17.44
CA SER A 84 -20.86 -13.14 -17.24
C SER A 84 -21.64 -13.47 -18.50
N GLY A 85 -21.80 -12.51 -19.42
CA GLY A 85 -22.73 -12.60 -20.54
C GLY A 85 -24.20 -12.39 -20.17
N ASP A 86 -24.48 -11.92 -18.94
CA ASP A 86 -25.84 -11.75 -18.41
C ASP A 86 -26.47 -10.43 -18.87
N ILE A 87 -26.97 -10.42 -20.11
CA ILE A 87 -27.60 -9.24 -20.72
C ILE A 87 -28.90 -8.84 -20.01
N GLU A 88 -29.64 -9.80 -19.45
CA GLU A 88 -30.87 -9.51 -18.69
C GLU A 88 -30.57 -8.79 -17.39
N TRP A 89 -29.51 -9.17 -16.67
CA TRP A 89 -29.07 -8.42 -15.50
C TRP A 89 -28.58 -7.02 -15.88
N LEU A 90 -27.81 -6.88 -16.97
CA LEU A 90 -27.40 -5.57 -17.47
C LEU A 90 -28.60 -4.67 -17.78
N ARG A 91 -29.66 -5.21 -18.41
CA ARG A 91 -30.89 -4.45 -18.70
C ARG A 91 -31.54 -3.89 -17.44
N ARG A 92 -31.46 -4.59 -16.31
CA ARG A 92 -31.97 -4.10 -15.00
C ARG A 92 -31.06 -3.05 -14.36
N ALA A 93 -29.74 -3.17 -14.55
CA ALA A 93 -28.77 -2.19 -14.05
C ALA A 93 -28.73 -0.90 -14.88
N TYR A 94 -28.98 -1.00 -16.20
CA TYR A 94 -28.81 0.07 -17.18
C TYR A 94 -29.47 1.41 -16.82
N PRO A 95 -30.73 1.47 -16.32
CA PRO A 95 -31.34 2.74 -15.96
C PRO A 95 -30.55 3.56 -14.93
N ARG A 96 -29.86 2.89 -13.98
CA ARG A 96 -29.07 3.55 -12.93
C ARG A 96 -27.77 4.12 -13.50
N ILE A 97 -27.01 3.31 -14.24
CA ILE A 97 -25.75 3.77 -14.85
C ILE A 97 -26.00 4.80 -15.96
N ARG A 98 -27.14 4.72 -16.66
CA ARG A 98 -27.57 5.76 -17.60
C ARG A 98 -27.82 7.09 -16.88
N ALA A 99 -28.52 7.07 -15.74
CA ALA A 99 -28.74 8.28 -14.96
C ALA A 99 -27.42 8.90 -14.46
N ALA A 100 -26.46 8.06 -14.04
CA ALA A 100 -25.12 8.48 -13.67
C ALA A 100 -24.34 9.14 -14.83
N ALA A 101 -24.46 8.62 -16.06
CA ALA A 101 -23.90 9.24 -17.26
C ALA A 101 -24.53 10.62 -17.53
N ARG A 102 -25.86 10.73 -17.42
CA ARG A 102 -26.57 12.01 -17.57
C ARG A 102 -26.15 13.04 -16.51
N TRP A 103 -25.96 12.59 -15.27
CA TRP A 103 -25.48 13.44 -14.20
C TRP A 103 -24.10 14.03 -14.54
N VAL A 104 -23.13 13.21 -14.98
CA VAL A 104 -21.80 13.74 -15.31
C VAL A 104 -21.83 14.67 -16.51
N MET A 105 -22.62 14.36 -17.55
CA MET A 105 -22.85 15.26 -18.68
C MET A 105 -23.29 16.66 -18.21
N GLN A 106 -24.18 16.73 -17.23
CA GLN A 106 -24.61 18.00 -16.64
C GLN A 106 -23.51 18.63 -15.79
N ALA A 107 -22.88 17.87 -14.89
CA ALA A 107 -21.91 18.36 -13.92
C ALA A 107 -20.69 19.02 -14.59
N ARG A 108 -20.13 18.39 -15.65
CA ARG A 108 -18.96 18.93 -16.37
C ARG A 108 -19.24 20.19 -17.19
N ARG A 109 -20.52 20.56 -17.33
CA ARG A 109 -21.00 21.78 -18.01
C ARG A 109 -21.38 22.88 -17.01
N GLY A 110 -21.04 22.72 -15.73
CA GLY A 110 -21.33 23.72 -14.68
C GLY A 110 -20.53 25.02 -14.84
N GLU A 111 -19.34 24.96 -15.43
CA GLU A 111 -18.55 26.15 -15.80
C GLU A 111 -19.07 26.73 -17.13
N ASN A 112 -19.53 27.98 -17.09
CA ASN A 112 -20.12 28.66 -18.24
C ASN A 112 -19.12 29.56 -18.98
N ASP A 113 -18.01 29.93 -18.34
CA ASP A 113 -16.96 30.70 -18.99
C ASP A 113 -16.10 29.81 -19.90
N THR A 114 -16.34 29.88 -21.21
CA THR A 114 -15.57 29.14 -22.23
C THR A 114 -14.06 29.46 -22.23
N SER A 115 -13.66 30.59 -21.64
CA SER A 115 -12.26 30.98 -21.49
C SER A 115 -11.60 30.34 -20.26
N SER A 116 -12.39 29.90 -19.27
CA SER A 116 -11.91 29.22 -18.06
C SER A 116 -11.04 28.02 -18.40
N PRO A 117 -9.90 27.81 -17.71
CA PRO A 117 -9.07 26.62 -17.88
C PRO A 117 -9.85 25.32 -17.64
N PHE A 118 -10.90 25.39 -16.82
CA PHE A 118 -11.72 24.26 -16.37
C PHE A 118 -13.05 24.10 -17.13
N PHE A 119 -13.23 24.82 -18.25
CA PHE A 119 -14.41 24.66 -19.08
C PHE A 119 -14.51 23.24 -19.68
N GLY A 120 -15.57 22.52 -19.33
CA GLY A 120 -15.85 21.17 -19.85
C GLY A 120 -15.24 20.02 -19.04
N VAL A 121 -14.69 20.27 -17.85
CA VAL A 121 -14.26 19.24 -16.88
C VAL A 121 -15.13 19.28 -15.63
N LEU A 122 -15.03 18.27 -14.77
CA LEU A 122 -15.78 18.20 -13.52
C LEU A 122 -15.40 19.33 -12.56
N PRO A 123 -16.33 19.81 -11.73
CA PRO A 123 -16.05 20.89 -10.79
C PRO A 123 -15.01 20.48 -9.73
N ALA A 124 -14.38 21.49 -9.14
CA ALA A 124 -13.50 21.29 -8.01
C ALA A 124 -14.17 20.50 -6.88
N ALA A 125 -13.42 19.58 -6.29
CA ALA A 125 -13.92 18.66 -5.28
C ALA A 125 -12.83 18.29 -4.29
N LEU A 126 -13.23 17.80 -3.12
CA LEU A 126 -12.28 17.20 -2.18
C LEU A 126 -11.77 15.88 -2.76
N ALA A 127 -10.51 15.56 -2.52
CA ALA A 127 -9.92 14.29 -2.90
C ALA A 127 -8.99 13.78 -1.82
N ASP A 128 -9.26 12.58 -1.33
CA ASP A 128 -8.46 11.92 -0.31
C ASP A 128 -7.22 11.25 -0.91
N GLY A 129 -7.39 10.54 -2.03
CA GLY A 129 -6.31 9.88 -2.76
C GLY A 129 -5.21 10.85 -3.21
N GLU A 130 -5.60 11.97 -3.83
CA GLU A 130 -4.68 13.03 -4.23
C GLU A 130 -4.23 13.94 -3.07
N ASN A 131 -4.72 13.70 -1.84
CA ASN A 131 -4.44 14.50 -0.63
C ASN A 131 -4.83 16.00 -0.77
N LEU A 132 -5.99 16.26 -1.37
CA LEU A 132 -6.57 17.58 -1.64
C LEU A 132 -7.89 17.79 -0.88
N TRP A 133 -7.81 17.73 0.45
CA TRP A 133 -8.95 17.81 1.37
C TRP A 133 -9.69 19.15 1.37
N ALA A 134 -9.04 20.23 0.89
CA ALA A 134 -9.63 21.57 0.87
C ALA A 134 -10.78 21.72 -0.14
N GLY A 135 -10.90 20.80 -1.10
CA GLY A 135 -11.97 20.82 -2.09
C GLY A 135 -11.91 21.97 -3.10
N LYS A 136 -10.71 22.44 -3.42
CA LYS A 136 -10.48 23.62 -4.28
C LYS A 136 -9.89 23.29 -5.65
N ASN A 137 -9.62 22.02 -5.92
CA ASN A 137 -8.88 21.58 -7.08
C ASN A 137 -9.74 20.72 -8.01
N HIS A 138 -9.50 20.82 -9.30
CA HIS A 138 -10.13 20.01 -10.33
C HIS A 138 -9.27 18.77 -10.56
N ILE A 139 -9.81 17.60 -10.23
CA ILE A 139 -9.06 16.34 -10.10
C ILE A 139 -9.08 15.58 -11.42
N VAL A 140 -7.91 15.39 -12.03
CA VAL A 140 -7.79 14.74 -13.34
C VAL A 140 -8.30 13.29 -13.30
N GLY A 141 -8.07 12.58 -12.19
CA GLY A 141 -8.58 11.23 -11.98
C GLY A 141 -10.10 11.14 -11.98
N TYR A 142 -10.80 12.16 -11.48
CA TYR A 142 -12.27 12.18 -11.43
C TYR A 142 -12.85 12.28 -12.84
N ASP A 143 -12.25 13.12 -13.69
CA ASP A 143 -12.62 13.24 -15.09
C ASP A 143 -12.34 11.93 -15.86
N TRP A 144 -11.20 11.29 -15.64
CA TRP A 144 -10.90 10.00 -16.29
C TRP A 144 -11.90 8.91 -15.93
N TRP A 145 -12.26 8.78 -14.64
CA TRP A 145 -13.21 7.77 -14.22
C TRP A 145 -14.60 8.01 -14.78
N ASN A 146 -15.05 9.25 -14.84
CA ASN A 146 -16.35 9.56 -15.44
C ASN A 146 -16.35 9.41 -16.95
N LEU A 147 -15.26 9.79 -17.64
CA LEU A 147 -15.08 9.51 -19.07
C LEU A 147 -15.18 8.00 -19.35
N ARG A 148 -14.49 7.17 -18.55
CA ARG A 148 -14.59 5.71 -18.63
C ARG A 148 -16.03 5.23 -18.44
N GLY A 149 -16.73 5.78 -17.45
CA GLY A 149 -18.12 5.45 -17.19
C GLY A 149 -19.04 5.74 -18.38
N ILE A 150 -18.88 6.90 -19.04
CA ILE A 150 -19.64 7.24 -20.26
C ILE A 150 -19.37 6.22 -21.37
N GLY A 151 -18.10 5.87 -21.61
CA GLY A 151 -17.75 4.83 -22.58
C GLY A 151 -18.37 3.46 -22.24
N CYS A 152 -18.44 3.10 -20.96
CA CYS A 152 -19.11 1.88 -20.50
C CYS A 152 -20.63 1.93 -20.73
N VAL A 153 -21.28 3.07 -20.48
CA VAL A 153 -22.72 3.23 -20.72
C VAL A 153 -23.04 3.18 -22.22
N ALA A 154 -22.18 3.75 -23.08
CA ALA A 154 -22.28 3.59 -24.52
C ALA A 154 -22.20 2.10 -24.94
N ALA A 155 -21.22 1.36 -24.42
CA ALA A 155 -21.09 -0.07 -24.68
C ALA A 155 -22.31 -0.87 -24.18
N ALA A 156 -22.83 -0.54 -23.00
CA ALA A 156 -24.04 -1.15 -22.46
C ALA A 156 -25.27 -0.88 -23.34
N ALA A 157 -25.44 0.35 -23.82
CA ALA A 157 -26.50 0.71 -24.76
C ALA A 157 -26.43 -0.13 -26.03
N ARG A 158 -25.23 -0.32 -26.61
CA ARG A 158 -25.03 -1.23 -27.76
C ARG A 158 -25.40 -2.67 -27.43
N MET A 159 -24.94 -3.20 -26.30
CA MET A 159 -25.26 -4.56 -25.86
C MET A 159 -26.78 -4.78 -25.69
N LEU A 160 -27.54 -3.73 -25.38
CA LEU A 160 -28.99 -3.76 -25.20
C LEU A 160 -29.78 -3.45 -26.48
N GLY A 161 -29.12 -3.06 -27.58
CA GLY A 161 -29.75 -2.67 -28.84
C GLY A 161 -30.25 -1.22 -28.88
N GLU A 162 -29.84 -0.38 -27.92
CA GLU A 162 -30.23 1.03 -27.81
C GLU A 162 -29.31 1.93 -28.66
N GLU A 163 -29.32 1.71 -29.98
CA GLU A 163 -28.37 2.30 -30.94
C GLU A 163 -28.32 3.84 -30.95
N ALA A 164 -29.43 4.50 -30.67
CA ALA A 164 -29.47 5.97 -30.63
C ALA A 164 -28.77 6.52 -29.37
N GLU A 165 -29.04 5.93 -28.21
CA GLU A 165 -28.36 6.30 -26.95
C GLU A 165 -26.87 5.94 -27.00
N ALA A 166 -26.51 4.80 -27.60
CA ALA A 166 -25.12 4.42 -27.80
C ALA A 166 -24.33 5.49 -28.54
N ARG A 167 -24.83 5.95 -29.71
CA ARG A 167 -24.17 7.01 -30.50
C ARG A 167 -24.09 8.33 -29.75
N GLU A 168 -25.10 8.66 -28.96
CA GLU A 168 -25.09 9.88 -28.14
C GLU A 168 -23.98 9.84 -27.09
N PHE A 169 -23.88 8.75 -26.33
CA PHE A 169 -22.84 8.61 -25.31
C PHE A 169 -21.44 8.47 -25.90
N GLU A 170 -21.28 7.91 -27.10
CA GLU A 170 -20.01 7.91 -27.83
C GLU A 170 -19.58 9.32 -28.25
N GLN A 171 -20.52 10.13 -28.73
CA GLN A 171 -20.22 11.52 -29.04
C GLN A 171 -19.83 12.29 -27.77
N GLU A 172 -20.55 12.09 -26.67
CA GLU A 172 -20.19 12.69 -25.38
C GLU A 172 -18.80 12.24 -24.90
N PHE A 173 -18.45 10.96 -25.08
CA PHE A 173 -17.13 10.45 -24.73
C PHE A 173 -16.02 11.18 -25.49
N GLU A 174 -16.18 11.35 -26.81
CA GLU A 174 -15.23 12.07 -27.65
C GLU A 174 -15.12 13.55 -27.26
N ASP A 175 -16.26 14.22 -27.06
CA ASP A 175 -16.32 15.63 -26.67
C ASP A 175 -15.69 15.86 -25.28
N TYR A 176 -15.96 14.97 -24.32
CA TYR A 176 -15.40 15.06 -22.99
C TYR A 176 -13.90 14.76 -22.97
N ARG A 177 -13.45 13.74 -23.71
CA ARG A 177 -12.02 13.45 -23.88
C ARG A 177 -11.28 14.65 -24.46
N ALA A 178 -11.85 15.32 -25.45
CA ALA A 178 -11.27 16.53 -26.03
C ALA A 178 -11.16 17.67 -25.00
N SER A 179 -12.17 17.88 -24.16
CA SER A 179 -12.10 18.86 -23.07
C SER A 179 -11.01 18.53 -22.05
N ILE A 180 -10.88 17.27 -21.64
CA ILE A 180 -9.84 16.82 -20.71
C ILE A 180 -8.44 17.06 -21.31
N LEU A 181 -8.22 16.67 -22.56
CA LEU A 181 -6.94 16.88 -23.24
C LEU A 181 -6.59 18.37 -23.37
N LYS A 182 -7.56 19.22 -23.72
CA LYS A 182 -7.37 20.68 -23.76
C LYS A 182 -7.04 21.27 -22.38
N ALA A 183 -7.68 20.78 -21.33
CA ALA A 183 -7.38 21.21 -19.95
C ALA A 183 -5.96 20.75 -19.53
N LEU A 184 -5.54 19.54 -19.92
CA LEU A 184 -4.18 19.04 -19.71
C LEU A 184 -3.13 19.88 -20.44
N GLU A 185 -3.36 20.24 -21.70
CA GLU A 185 -2.47 21.12 -22.48
C GLU A 185 -2.23 22.46 -21.77
N ARG A 186 -3.28 23.04 -21.18
CA ARG A 186 -3.21 24.31 -20.44
C ARG A 186 -2.36 24.24 -19.17
N THR A 187 -2.14 23.05 -18.62
CA THR A 187 -1.19 22.88 -17.51
C THR A 187 0.24 23.17 -17.95
N GLY A 188 0.57 22.97 -19.24
CA GLY A 188 1.93 23.08 -19.76
C GLY A 188 2.88 21.98 -19.28
N LEU A 189 2.36 20.92 -18.66
CA LEU A 189 3.15 19.77 -18.22
C LEU A 189 3.29 18.73 -19.33
N GLY A 190 4.45 18.07 -19.39
CA GLY A 190 4.72 16.96 -20.32
C GLY A 190 4.15 15.61 -19.87
N PHE A 191 3.45 15.56 -18.74
CA PHE A 191 2.86 14.37 -18.12
C PHE A 191 1.45 14.70 -17.59
N ILE A 192 0.70 13.68 -17.17
CA ILE A 192 -0.66 13.83 -16.62
C ILE A 192 -0.54 14.12 -15.10
N PRO A 193 -0.83 15.34 -14.62
CA PRO A 193 -0.77 15.67 -13.19
C PRO A 193 -1.96 15.08 -12.40
N PRO A 194 -1.90 15.08 -11.06
CA PRO A 194 -3.03 14.69 -10.22
C PRO A 194 -4.24 15.65 -10.30
N SER A 195 -3.97 16.96 -10.37
CA SER A 195 -4.98 18.00 -10.57
C SER A 195 -4.56 18.95 -11.70
N TYR A 196 -5.51 19.64 -12.31
CA TYR A 196 -5.21 20.63 -13.37
C TYR A 196 -4.44 21.84 -12.85
N GLU A 197 -4.58 22.16 -11.56
CA GLU A 197 -3.78 23.18 -10.85
C GLU A 197 -2.36 22.71 -10.51
N LYS A 198 -2.05 21.43 -10.75
CA LYS A 198 -0.75 20.77 -10.50
C LYS A 198 -0.44 20.51 -9.03
N ASP A 199 -1.45 20.63 -8.17
CA ASP A 199 -1.35 20.36 -6.74
C ASP A 199 -1.71 18.91 -6.43
N GLY A 200 -1.30 18.44 -5.25
CA GLY A 200 -1.65 17.12 -4.73
C GLY A 200 -0.63 16.04 -5.07
N THR A 201 -1.00 14.79 -4.81
CA THR A 201 -0.20 13.61 -5.17
C THR A 201 -0.90 12.77 -6.24
N HIS A 202 -0.10 12.04 -7.01
CA HIS A 202 -0.61 11.09 -8.01
C HIS A 202 -1.52 10.05 -7.38
N TRP A 203 -2.63 9.77 -8.06
CA TRP A 203 -3.64 8.78 -7.70
C TRP A 203 -4.44 8.37 -8.94
N GLY A 204 -5.65 8.90 -9.12
CA GLY A 204 -6.56 8.49 -10.19
C GLY A 204 -6.08 8.91 -11.58
N ASN A 205 -5.17 9.90 -11.67
CA ASN A 205 -4.53 10.29 -12.92
C ASN A 205 -3.66 9.17 -13.53
N LEU A 206 -3.26 8.17 -12.74
CA LEU A 206 -2.49 7.00 -13.20
C LEU A 206 -3.37 5.94 -13.88
N GLU A 207 -4.69 6.03 -13.72
CA GLU A 207 -5.68 5.08 -14.21
C GLU A 207 -6.18 5.44 -15.62
N VAL A 208 -5.35 6.07 -16.45
CA VAL A 208 -5.73 6.43 -17.82
C VAL A 208 -5.72 5.24 -18.78
N VAL A 209 -4.92 4.20 -18.49
CA VAL A 209 -4.83 2.97 -19.30
C VAL A 209 -5.55 1.78 -18.66
N PHE A 210 -5.37 1.60 -17.34
CA PHE A 210 -5.99 0.52 -16.58
C PHE A 210 -7.23 1.05 -15.82
N PRO A 211 -8.34 0.31 -15.73
CA PRO A 211 -8.58 -1.06 -16.21
C PRO A 211 -8.96 -1.17 -17.70
N THR A 212 -9.38 -0.07 -18.32
CA THR A 212 -9.65 0.02 -19.77
C THR A 212 -9.02 1.29 -20.35
N PRO A 213 -8.35 1.21 -21.52
CA PRO A 213 -7.63 2.36 -22.06
C PRO A 213 -8.53 3.52 -22.47
N LEU A 214 -8.27 4.72 -21.93
CA LEU A 214 -8.85 5.99 -22.38
C LEU A 214 -7.94 6.72 -23.37
N LEU A 215 -6.64 6.45 -23.29
CA LEU A 215 -5.62 6.80 -24.28
C LEU A 215 -4.89 5.52 -24.70
N PRO A 216 -4.33 5.47 -25.93
CA PRO A 216 -3.49 4.36 -26.34
C PRO A 216 -2.36 4.10 -25.33
N PRO A 217 -2.04 2.84 -24.96
CA PRO A 217 -0.98 2.56 -24.00
C PRO A 217 0.39 3.15 -24.39
N GLN A 218 0.65 3.29 -25.70
CA GLN A 218 1.87 3.88 -26.27
C GLN A 218 1.80 5.41 -26.41
N HIS A 219 0.74 6.07 -25.96
CA HIS A 219 0.58 7.52 -26.06
C HIS A 219 1.72 8.27 -25.33
N PRO A 220 2.30 9.35 -25.89
CA PRO A 220 3.42 10.06 -25.28
C PRO A 220 3.18 10.53 -23.84
N LEU A 221 1.99 11.06 -23.53
CA LEU A 221 1.62 11.47 -22.16
C LEU A 221 1.62 10.30 -21.18
N VAL A 222 1.20 9.10 -21.60
CA VAL A 222 1.23 7.89 -20.76
C VAL A 222 2.68 7.57 -20.44
N GLY A 223 3.54 7.43 -21.46
CA GLY A 223 4.95 7.14 -21.26
C GLY A 223 5.70 8.19 -20.43
N ALA A 224 5.36 9.47 -20.59
CA ALA A 224 5.94 10.55 -19.80
C ALA A 224 5.47 10.52 -18.33
N THR A 225 4.20 10.20 -18.08
CA THR A 225 3.67 10.03 -16.72
C THR A 225 4.34 8.87 -16.01
N LEU A 226 4.50 7.72 -16.68
CA LEU A 226 5.21 6.56 -16.13
C LEU A 226 6.66 6.91 -15.76
N ARG A 227 7.39 7.61 -16.65
CA ARG A 227 8.75 8.06 -16.34
C ARG A 227 8.77 9.02 -15.14
N HIS A 228 7.90 10.03 -15.15
CA HIS A 228 7.84 11.02 -14.09
C HIS A 228 7.65 10.39 -12.71
N VAL A 229 6.64 9.52 -12.54
CA VAL A 229 6.40 8.88 -11.25
C VAL A 229 7.50 7.92 -10.82
N ARG A 230 8.18 7.27 -11.79
CA ARG A 230 9.24 6.31 -11.51
C ARG A 230 10.60 6.92 -11.23
N THR A 231 10.89 8.13 -11.73
CA THR A 231 12.25 8.70 -11.65
C THR A 231 12.32 10.12 -11.09
N GLU A 232 11.26 10.91 -11.14
CA GLU A 232 11.29 12.35 -10.83
C GLU A 232 10.42 12.72 -9.63
N PHE A 233 9.29 12.05 -9.44
CA PHE A 233 8.32 12.38 -8.40
C PHE A 233 8.90 12.20 -6.99
N GLY A 234 8.74 13.19 -6.11
CA GLY A 234 9.27 13.12 -4.75
C GLY A 234 9.47 14.50 -4.12
N ALA A 235 9.60 14.56 -2.80
CA ALA A 235 9.83 15.80 -2.06
C ALA A 235 11.16 16.45 -2.49
N GLU A 236 11.27 17.78 -2.41
CA GLU A 236 12.48 18.52 -2.85
C GLU A 236 13.77 17.94 -2.24
N ALA A 237 13.77 17.75 -0.92
CA ALA A 237 14.89 17.20 -0.14
C ALA A 237 14.78 15.69 0.14
N GLY A 238 14.19 14.89 -0.76
CA GLY A 238 13.91 13.46 -0.56
C GLY A 238 14.28 12.56 -1.75
N PRO A 239 14.08 11.23 -1.61
CA PRO A 239 14.25 10.30 -2.72
C PRO A 239 13.29 10.67 -3.88
N LYS A 240 13.78 10.49 -5.10
CA LYS A 240 13.00 10.71 -6.33
C LYS A 240 12.54 9.37 -6.89
N GLY A 241 11.38 9.39 -7.53
CA GLY A 241 10.78 8.24 -8.16
C GLY A 241 10.20 7.23 -7.19
N PHE A 242 10.17 5.97 -7.63
CA PHE A 242 9.72 4.86 -6.81
C PHE A 242 10.72 4.55 -5.69
N VAL A 243 10.19 4.16 -4.53
CA VAL A 243 10.97 3.71 -3.37
C VAL A 243 10.56 2.26 -3.09
N GLU A 244 11.55 1.38 -2.94
CA GLU A 244 11.32 -0.07 -2.75
C GLU A 244 10.42 -0.68 -3.85
N GLY A 245 10.50 -0.15 -5.09
CA GLY A 245 9.70 -0.60 -6.24
C GLY A 245 8.26 -0.11 -6.24
N THR A 246 7.89 0.80 -5.34
CA THR A 246 6.53 1.32 -5.21
C THR A 246 6.48 2.84 -5.29
N ILE A 247 5.35 3.38 -5.75
CA ILE A 247 5.14 4.82 -5.84
C ILE A 247 5.07 5.44 -4.43
N GLN A 248 5.60 6.65 -4.29
CA GLN A 248 5.40 7.46 -3.09
C GLN A 248 3.95 7.97 -3.06
N TRP A 249 3.32 8.04 -1.88
CA TRP A 249 2.00 8.70 -1.77
C TRP A 249 2.20 10.21 -1.62
N THR A 250 2.22 10.76 -0.41
CA THR A 250 2.62 12.16 -0.21
C THR A 250 4.11 12.18 0.16
N PRO A 251 5.05 12.57 -0.72
CA PRO A 251 6.48 12.30 -0.50
C PRO A 251 7.05 12.84 0.82
N GLY A 252 6.48 13.94 1.35
CA GLY A 252 6.86 14.51 2.64
C GLY A 252 6.51 13.64 3.87
N THR A 253 5.58 12.68 3.74
CA THR A 253 5.18 11.80 4.85
C THR A 253 6.12 10.59 5.02
N GLY A 254 7.02 10.36 4.05
CA GLY A 254 7.89 9.18 4.06
C GLY A 254 7.13 7.87 3.84
N ALA A 255 5.98 7.92 3.16
CA ALA A 255 5.16 6.76 2.92
C ALA A 255 4.99 6.42 1.43
N ILE A 256 5.05 5.13 1.14
CA ILE A 256 4.82 4.53 -0.18
C ILE A 256 3.44 3.89 -0.25
N HIS A 257 2.96 3.67 -1.48
CA HIS A 257 1.62 3.15 -1.75
C HIS A 257 1.69 1.90 -2.65
N PRO A 258 1.76 0.69 -2.05
CA PRO A 258 1.99 -0.52 -2.82
C PRO A 258 0.89 -0.81 -3.85
N TYR A 259 -0.39 -0.69 -3.49
CA TYR A 259 -1.46 -1.02 -4.44
C TYR A 259 -1.67 0.05 -5.52
N MET A 260 -1.46 1.34 -5.23
CA MET A 260 -1.53 2.40 -6.25
C MET A 260 -0.50 2.18 -7.37
N SER A 261 0.65 1.57 -7.02
CA SER A 261 1.67 1.14 -7.98
C SER A 261 1.13 0.10 -8.99
N GLN A 262 0.01 -0.56 -8.71
CA GLN A 262 -0.59 -1.53 -9.63
C GLN A 262 -1.23 -0.87 -10.85
N PHE A 263 -1.62 0.42 -10.78
CA PHE A 263 -2.08 1.15 -11.97
C PHE A 263 -0.93 1.32 -12.98
N VAL A 264 0.26 1.64 -12.48
CA VAL A 264 1.51 1.70 -13.26
C VAL A 264 1.90 0.31 -13.78
N THR A 265 1.85 -0.71 -12.93
CA THR A 265 2.17 -2.11 -13.28
C THR A 265 1.27 -2.64 -14.40
N ASN A 266 -0.05 -2.44 -14.30
CA ASN A 266 -0.98 -2.87 -15.36
C ASN A 266 -0.83 -2.04 -16.64
N THR A 267 -0.38 -0.78 -16.54
CA THR A 267 -0.04 0.00 -17.73
C THR A 267 1.20 -0.58 -18.43
N HIS A 268 2.22 -1.01 -17.68
CA HIS A 268 3.37 -1.75 -18.25
C HIS A 268 2.92 -3.05 -18.95
N LEU A 269 1.95 -3.78 -18.39
CA LEU A 269 1.34 -4.95 -19.04
C LEU A 269 0.69 -4.60 -20.38
N ALA A 270 -0.11 -3.53 -20.43
CA ALA A 270 -0.74 -3.06 -21.66
C ALA A 270 0.27 -2.58 -22.72
N ARG A 271 1.46 -2.14 -22.27
CA ARG A 271 2.56 -1.71 -23.13
C ARG A 271 3.48 -2.83 -23.60
N GLY A 272 3.33 -4.05 -23.07
CA GLY A 272 4.23 -5.18 -23.34
C GLY A 272 5.59 -5.08 -22.63
N GLU A 273 5.70 -4.22 -21.62
CA GLU A 273 6.92 -3.98 -20.84
C GLU A 273 7.05 -5.02 -19.73
N GLN A 274 7.25 -6.29 -20.12
CA GLN A 274 7.10 -7.45 -19.23
C GLN A 274 8.00 -7.43 -17.99
N ALA A 275 9.25 -6.99 -18.12
CA ALA A 275 10.18 -6.92 -16.98
C ALA A 275 9.68 -5.97 -15.88
N GLU A 276 9.15 -4.81 -16.29
CA GLU A 276 8.60 -3.81 -15.37
C GLU A 276 7.32 -4.32 -14.69
N ALA A 277 6.49 -5.08 -15.40
CA ALA A 277 5.29 -5.67 -14.82
C ALA A 277 5.61 -6.77 -13.81
N VAL A 278 6.60 -7.62 -14.08
CA VAL A 278 7.05 -8.66 -13.15
C VAL A 278 7.68 -8.05 -11.90
N ASP A 279 8.53 -7.02 -12.07
CA ASP A 279 9.12 -6.27 -10.96
C ASP A 279 8.03 -5.61 -10.10
N GLY A 280 7.05 -4.95 -10.73
CA GLY A 280 5.92 -4.32 -10.05
C GLY A 280 5.03 -5.30 -9.26
N LEU A 281 4.82 -6.53 -9.76
CA LEU A 281 4.11 -7.57 -9.00
C LEU A 281 4.90 -7.96 -7.74
N TYR A 282 6.22 -8.15 -7.86
CA TYR A 282 7.05 -8.57 -6.74
C TYR A 282 7.26 -7.47 -5.72
N ALA A 283 7.46 -6.22 -6.15
CA ALA A 283 7.46 -5.06 -5.26
C ALA A 283 6.14 -4.95 -4.49
N PHE A 284 5.00 -5.25 -5.13
CA PHE A 284 3.72 -5.24 -4.43
C PHE A 284 3.62 -6.34 -3.37
N LEU A 285 4.00 -7.57 -3.70
CA LEU A 285 4.01 -8.70 -2.76
C LEU A 285 4.99 -8.50 -1.59
N LEU A 286 6.08 -7.77 -1.82
CA LEU A 286 7.12 -7.50 -0.83
C LEU A 286 6.61 -6.73 0.38
N HIS A 287 5.58 -5.90 0.19
CA HIS A 287 4.96 -5.11 1.24
C HIS A 287 3.73 -5.77 1.87
N THR A 288 3.51 -7.05 1.61
CA THR A 288 2.45 -7.81 2.29
C THR A 288 2.92 -8.39 3.62
N THR A 289 2.00 -8.68 4.53
CA THR A 289 2.33 -9.41 5.77
C THR A 289 2.68 -10.88 5.47
N SER A 290 3.18 -11.61 6.47
CA SER A 290 3.47 -13.05 6.38
C SER A 290 2.25 -13.92 6.03
N THR A 291 1.03 -13.41 6.20
CA THR A 291 -0.22 -14.05 5.78
C THR A 291 -0.78 -13.48 4.47
N HIS A 292 -0.02 -12.65 3.77
CA HIS A 292 -0.43 -11.89 2.59
C HIS A 292 -1.57 -10.90 2.85
N GLY A 293 -1.60 -10.28 4.03
CA GLY A 293 -2.40 -9.10 4.29
C GLY A 293 -1.79 -7.90 3.57
N PHE A 294 -2.59 -7.16 2.82
CA PHE A 294 -2.13 -6.03 2.03
C PHE A 294 -2.33 -4.72 2.80
N PRO A 295 -1.35 -3.80 2.86
CA PRO A 295 -1.54 -2.46 3.41
C PRO A 295 -2.13 -1.51 2.36
N GLU A 296 -2.74 -0.43 2.83
CA GLU A 296 -2.99 0.73 1.96
C GLU A 296 -1.67 1.42 1.62
N GLY A 297 -0.98 1.91 2.65
CA GLY A 297 0.35 2.49 2.52
C GLY A 297 1.29 2.07 3.63
N VAL A 298 2.58 2.27 3.37
CA VAL A 298 3.67 1.80 4.22
C VAL A 298 4.64 2.94 4.47
N TYR A 299 4.97 3.19 5.73
CA TYR A 299 6.12 4.04 6.08
C TYR A 299 7.40 3.26 5.82
N TRP A 300 7.95 3.36 4.59
CA TRP A 300 9.02 2.48 4.09
C TRP A 300 10.28 2.44 4.97
N ARG A 301 10.63 3.55 5.66
CA ARG A 301 11.75 3.57 6.62
C ARG A 301 11.49 2.73 7.86
N LYS A 302 10.25 2.71 8.34
CA LYS A 302 9.79 1.93 9.50
C LYS A 302 9.33 0.52 9.09
N ARG A 303 9.05 0.31 7.80
CA ARG A 303 8.43 -0.89 7.22
C ARG A 303 7.12 -1.26 7.92
N GLU A 304 6.36 -0.24 8.30
CA GLU A 304 5.10 -0.34 9.03
C GLU A 304 3.95 0.16 8.16
N ALA A 305 2.84 -0.59 8.13
CA ALA A 305 1.63 -0.16 7.45
C ALA A 305 1.00 1.03 8.21
N TRP A 306 0.56 2.07 7.50
CA TRP A 306 -0.07 3.20 8.18
C TRP A 306 -1.47 2.84 8.68
N GLY A 307 -1.88 3.48 9.78
CA GLY A 307 -3.28 3.59 10.19
C GLY A 307 -4.03 2.27 10.46
N GLY A 308 -3.33 1.17 10.76
CA GLY A 308 -3.98 -0.13 10.98
C GLY A 308 -4.74 -0.65 9.77
N THR A 309 -4.34 -0.25 8.55
CA THR A 309 -5.06 -0.50 7.30
C THR A 309 -4.86 -1.91 6.72
N VAL A 310 -4.42 -2.87 7.54
CA VAL A 310 -4.14 -4.25 7.08
C VAL A 310 -5.22 -5.19 7.63
N PRO A 311 -5.93 -5.95 6.76
CA PRO A 311 -5.84 -5.94 5.30
C PRO A 311 -6.67 -4.82 4.65
N HIS A 312 -6.11 -4.17 3.63
CA HIS A 312 -6.84 -3.32 2.69
C HIS A 312 -7.30 -4.16 1.49
N LEU A 313 -8.59 -4.24 1.28
CA LEU A 313 -9.19 -5.22 0.39
C LEU A 313 -9.28 -4.73 -1.06
N TRP A 314 -9.21 -3.44 -1.33
CA TRP A 314 -8.91 -2.96 -2.69
C TRP A 314 -7.52 -3.45 -3.14
N ALA A 315 -6.52 -3.44 -2.26
CA ALA A 315 -5.19 -3.94 -2.60
C ALA A 315 -5.22 -5.44 -2.93
N ALA A 316 -5.92 -6.23 -2.12
CA ALA A 316 -6.13 -7.65 -2.42
C ALA A 316 -6.86 -7.88 -3.77
N ALA A 317 -7.77 -6.98 -4.15
CA ALA A 317 -8.50 -7.05 -5.42
C ALA A 317 -7.59 -6.76 -6.62
N LEU A 318 -6.67 -5.79 -6.47
CA LEU A 318 -5.67 -5.46 -7.47
C LEU A 318 -4.62 -6.56 -7.63
N TYR A 319 -4.31 -7.32 -6.58
CA TYR A 319 -3.47 -8.51 -6.71
C TYR A 319 -4.11 -9.57 -7.63
N VAL A 320 -5.38 -9.92 -7.36
CA VAL A 320 -6.13 -10.90 -8.18
C VAL A 320 -6.22 -10.42 -9.63
N THR A 321 -6.55 -9.15 -9.83
CA THR A 321 -6.73 -8.58 -11.17
C THR A 321 -5.41 -8.50 -11.93
N THR A 322 -4.31 -8.08 -11.28
CA THR A 322 -2.99 -7.99 -11.92
C THR A 322 -2.44 -9.37 -12.26
N LEU A 323 -2.53 -10.33 -11.34
CA LEU A 323 -2.11 -11.71 -11.60
C LEU A 323 -2.93 -12.34 -12.73
N ARG A 324 -4.26 -12.10 -12.74
CA ARG A 324 -5.10 -12.50 -13.87
C ARG A 324 -4.58 -11.87 -15.15
N ASN A 325 -4.40 -10.56 -15.21
CA ASN A 325 -3.95 -9.84 -16.41
C ASN A 325 -2.55 -10.23 -16.89
N MET A 326 -1.69 -10.73 -16.00
CA MET A 326 -0.40 -11.33 -16.36
C MET A 326 -0.57 -12.67 -17.10
N LEU A 327 -1.59 -13.45 -16.75
CA LEU A 327 -1.85 -14.78 -17.32
C LEU A 327 -2.83 -14.74 -18.51
N VAL A 328 -3.89 -13.95 -18.40
CA VAL A 328 -4.98 -13.79 -19.35
C VAL A 328 -5.54 -12.37 -19.27
N ARG A 329 -5.46 -11.63 -20.39
CA ARG A 329 -5.95 -10.25 -20.47
C ARG A 329 -6.69 -10.01 -21.78
N GLU A 330 -7.83 -9.36 -21.69
CA GLU A 330 -8.58 -8.87 -22.83
C GLU A 330 -8.07 -7.51 -23.31
N ASP A 331 -8.07 -7.32 -24.62
CA ASP A 331 -7.76 -6.07 -25.27
C ASP A 331 -8.55 -5.97 -26.59
N GLU A 332 -8.51 -4.82 -27.24
CA GLU A 332 -9.15 -4.60 -28.53
C GLU A 332 -8.30 -3.67 -29.39
N ASP A 333 -8.23 -3.96 -30.69
CA ASP A 333 -7.66 -3.06 -31.68
C ASP A 333 -8.60 -2.89 -32.88
N ALA A 334 -8.12 -2.19 -33.92
CA ALA A 334 -8.89 -1.97 -35.15
C ALA A 334 -9.32 -3.26 -35.87
N ASN A 335 -8.74 -4.41 -35.54
CA ASN A 335 -9.06 -5.72 -36.11
C ASN A 335 -9.93 -6.57 -35.17
N GLY A 336 -10.42 -6.01 -34.06
CA GLY A 336 -11.31 -6.64 -33.10
C GLY A 336 -10.60 -7.14 -31.84
N GLY A 337 -11.27 -8.04 -31.12
CA GLY A 337 -10.85 -8.50 -29.80
C GLY A 337 -9.55 -9.31 -29.79
N ILE A 338 -8.79 -9.14 -28.71
CA ILE A 338 -7.53 -9.83 -28.44
C ILE A 338 -7.63 -10.47 -27.06
N LEU A 339 -7.22 -11.73 -26.98
CA LEU A 339 -6.97 -12.43 -25.73
C LEU A 339 -5.47 -12.69 -25.61
N HIS A 340 -4.81 -11.89 -24.79
CA HIS A 340 -3.40 -12.11 -24.49
C HIS A 340 -3.26 -13.22 -23.44
N LEU A 341 -2.41 -14.20 -23.70
CA LEU A 341 -2.01 -15.23 -22.76
C LEU A 341 -0.55 -14.99 -22.35
N LEU A 342 -0.27 -15.13 -21.06
CA LEU A 342 1.06 -14.90 -20.48
C LEU A 342 1.62 -13.50 -20.81
N SER A 343 0.77 -12.46 -20.82
CA SER A 343 1.14 -11.07 -21.14
C SER A 343 2.47 -10.63 -20.52
N ALA A 344 2.72 -11.01 -19.26
CA ALA A 344 4.04 -10.98 -18.65
C ALA A 344 4.11 -12.05 -17.57
N VAL A 345 5.11 -12.93 -17.64
CA VAL A 345 5.41 -13.88 -16.57
C VAL A 345 6.90 -13.92 -16.29
N PRO A 346 7.32 -14.23 -15.06
CA PRO A 346 8.73 -14.46 -14.74
C PRO A 346 9.32 -15.57 -15.62
N ASP A 347 10.54 -15.40 -16.14
CA ASP A 347 11.19 -16.39 -17.02
C ASP A 347 11.17 -17.80 -16.41
N HIS A 348 11.46 -17.88 -15.10
CA HIS A 348 11.54 -19.13 -14.35
C HIS A 348 10.19 -19.86 -14.20
N TRP A 349 9.06 -19.28 -14.61
CA TRP A 349 7.79 -20.01 -14.66
C TRP A 349 7.72 -20.96 -15.86
N LEU A 350 8.55 -20.73 -16.88
CA LEU A 350 8.67 -21.56 -18.08
C LEU A 350 10.03 -22.27 -18.16
N ASP A 351 10.70 -22.54 -17.04
CA ASP A 351 11.86 -23.46 -17.02
C ASP A 351 11.43 -24.87 -17.43
N ALA A 352 12.36 -25.64 -18.01
CA ALA A 352 12.10 -27.01 -18.43
C ALA A 352 11.56 -27.87 -17.26
N GLY A 353 10.48 -28.60 -17.49
CA GLY A 353 9.76 -29.41 -16.51
C GLY A 353 8.67 -28.67 -15.74
N LYS A 354 8.51 -27.35 -15.93
CA LYS A 354 7.44 -26.56 -15.28
C LYS A 354 6.20 -26.43 -16.15
N ASN A 355 5.09 -26.15 -15.48
CA ASN A 355 3.80 -25.89 -16.08
C ASN A 355 3.24 -24.58 -15.55
N VAL A 356 2.68 -23.76 -16.44
CA VAL A 356 1.99 -22.52 -16.06
C VAL A 356 0.63 -22.46 -16.73
N GLY A 357 -0.37 -21.90 -16.08
CA GLY A 357 -1.71 -21.85 -16.67
C GLY A 357 -2.78 -21.28 -15.74
N ILE A 358 -3.98 -21.19 -16.29
CA ILE A 358 -5.19 -20.80 -15.57
C ILE A 358 -6.35 -21.70 -16.01
N SER A 359 -7.28 -21.98 -15.11
CA SER A 359 -8.46 -22.79 -15.39
C SER A 359 -9.72 -21.98 -15.14
N GLY A 360 -10.69 -22.10 -16.04
CA GLY A 360 -12.02 -21.53 -15.84
C GLY A 360 -12.08 -20.00 -15.75
N ALA A 361 -11.11 -19.27 -16.29
CA ALA A 361 -11.06 -17.81 -16.19
C ALA A 361 -12.19 -17.18 -17.02
N PRO A 362 -13.14 -16.43 -16.42
CA PRO A 362 -14.14 -15.70 -17.18
C PRO A 362 -13.47 -14.61 -18.00
N THR A 363 -13.91 -14.41 -19.24
CA THR A 363 -13.45 -13.30 -20.10
C THR A 363 -14.64 -12.70 -20.84
N ARG A 364 -14.46 -11.52 -21.43
CA ARG A 364 -15.48 -10.93 -22.34
C ARG A 364 -15.82 -11.81 -23.55
N TYR A 365 -14.94 -12.76 -23.88
CA TYR A 365 -15.09 -13.73 -24.97
C TYR A 365 -15.44 -15.14 -24.47
N GLY A 366 -16.01 -15.25 -23.27
CA GLY A 366 -16.34 -16.51 -22.62
C GLY A 366 -15.21 -17.09 -21.79
N THR A 367 -15.45 -18.22 -21.14
CA THR A 367 -14.48 -18.84 -20.24
C THR A 367 -13.28 -19.43 -21.00
N VAL A 368 -12.07 -19.20 -20.51
CA VAL A 368 -10.84 -19.79 -21.04
C VAL A 368 -10.10 -20.60 -20.00
N SER A 369 -9.50 -21.71 -20.44
CA SER A 369 -8.53 -22.48 -19.66
C SER A 369 -7.31 -22.73 -20.52
N PHE A 370 -6.10 -22.57 -19.99
CA PHE A 370 -4.90 -22.96 -20.70
C PHE A 370 -3.83 -23.50 -19.75
N ARG A 371 -2.94 -24.30 -20.30
CA ARG A 371 -1.70 -24.78 -19.66
C ARG A 371 -0.59 -24.76 -20.69
N VAL A 372 0.55 -24.16 -20.34
CA VAL A 372 1.79 -24.28 -21.09
C VAL A 372 2.71 -25.22 -20.33
N GLU A 373 3.11 -26.30 -20.99
CA GLU A 373 4.12 -27.24 -20.50
C GLU A 373 5.46 -26.87 -21.13
N ALA A 374 6.48 -26.64 -20.31
CA ALA A 374 7.79 -26.22 -20.78
C ALA A 374 8.78 -27.38 -20.82
N ALA A 375 9.36 -27.67 -21.98
CA ALA A 375 10.49 -28.57 -22.16
C ALA A 375 11.79 -27.76 -22.38
N ALA A 376 12.90 -28.45 -22.69
CA ALA A 376 14.19 -27.79 -22.92
C ALA A 376 14.15 -26.83 -24.13
N ASP A 377 13.59 -27.30 -25.25
CA ASP A 377 13.59 -26.67 -26.58
C ASP A 377 12.18 -26.52 -27.17
N GLU A 378 11.14 -26.85 -26.42
CA GLU A 378 9.73 -26.76 -26.86
C GLU A 378 8.82 -26.27 -25.72
N LEU A 379 7.77 -25.52 -26.06
CA LEU A 379 6.59 -25.28 -25.23
C LEU A 379 5.36 -25.93 -25.86
N ALA A 380 4.53 -26.58 -25.05
CA ALA A 380 3.24 -27.13 -25.46
C ALA A 380 2.09 -26.34 -24.83
N LEU A 381 1.38 -25.55 -25.62
CA LEU A 381 0.18 -24.83 -25.19
C LEU A 381 -1.06 -25.71 -25.39
N HIS A 382 -1.66 -26.12 -24.28
CA HIS A 382 -3.00 -26.67 -24.19
C HIS A 382 -3.98 -25.54 -23.90
N LEU A 383 -5.04 -25.43 -24.70
CA LEU A 383 -6.04 -24.36 -24.57
C LEU A 383 -7.44 -24.97 -24.66
N ARG A 384 -8.39 -24.41 -23.93
CA ARG A 384 -9.82 -24.68 -24.12
C ARG A 384 -10.60 -23.40 -23.95
N ARG A 385 -11.45 -23.08 -24.93
CA ARG A 385 -12.43 -21.99 -24.85
C ARG A 385 -13.85 -22.53 -24.75
N ALA A 386 -14.70 -21.83 -24.02
CA ALA A 386 -16.13 -22.09 -24.03
C ALA A 386 -16.71 -21.76 -25.43
N PRO A 387 -17.55 -22.63 -26.01
CA PRO A 387 -18.18 -22.37 -27.30
C PRO A 387 -19.19 -21.21 -27.20
N GLY A 388 -19.43 -20.52 -28.32
CA GLY A 388 -20.55 -19.56 -28.47
C GLY A 388 -20.25 -18.11 -28.05
N ARG A 389 -19.09 -17.80 -27.47
CA ARG A 389 -18.62 -16.43 -27.21
C ARG A 389 -17.21 -16.14 -27.71
N SER A 390 -16.60 -17.08 -28.45
CA SER A 390 -15.27 -16.95 -29.04
C SER A 390 -15.27 -15.93 -30.18
N GLY A 391 -14.68 -14.76 -29.95
CA GLY A 391 -14.54 -13.71 -30.97
C GLY A 391 -13.18 -13.01 -30.97
N ALA A 392 -12.27 -13.38 -30.06
CA ALA A 392 -10.96 -12.76 -29.95
C ALA A 392 -9.84 -13.65 -30.48
N ARG A 393 -8.94 -13.07 -31.27
CA ARG A 393 -7.67 -13.73 -31.59
C ARG A 393 -6.86 -13.96 -30.32
N ILE A 394 -5.92 -14.90 -30.35
CA ILE A 394 -5.06 -15.20 -29.20
C ILE A 394 -3.65 -14.76 -29.50
N GLU A 395 -3.04 -14.12 -28.52
CA GLU A 395 -1.62 -13.80 -28.54
C GLU A 395 -0.95 -14.40 -27.31
N LEU A 396 -0.21 -15.49 -27.50
CA LEU A 396 0.64 -16.05 -26.46
C LEU A 396 1.97 -15.31 -26.46
N HIS A 397 2.30 -14.68 -25.33
CA HIS A 397 3.56 -13.97 -25.16
C HIS A 397 4.60 -14.86 -24.50
N LEU A 398 5.82 -14.83 -25.04
CA LEU A 398 6.99 -15.48 -24.46
C LEU A 398 7.78 -14.46 -23.63
N PRO A 399 8.30 -14.86 -22.45
CA PRO A 399 9.10 -13.98 -21.62
C PRO A 399 10.46 -13.68 -22.27
N PRO A 400 11.17 -12.62 -21.86
CA PRO A 400 12.39 -12.15 -22.52
C PRO A 400 13.48 -13.22 -22.72
N ALA A 401 13.58 -14.20 -21.82
CA ALA A 401 14.57 -15.28 -21.96
C ALA A 401 14.24 -16.30 -23.07
N LEU A 402 13.06 -16.23 -23.71
CA LEU A 402 12.61 -17.16 -24.73
C LEU A 402 12.40 -16.48 -26.08
N VAL A 403 12.83 -17.15 -27.14
CA VAL A 403 12.56 -16.76 -28.54
C VAL A 403 11.86 -17.90 -29.25
N ALA A 404 10.73 -17.61 -29.92
CA ALA A 404 10.06 -18.59 -30.75
C ALA A 404 10.86 -18.84 -32.04
N ARG A 405 11.25 -20.08 -32.29
CA ARG A 405 11.89 -20.51 -33.54
C ARG A 405 10.87 -21.02 -34.56
N GLY A 406 9.71 -21.47 -34.09
CA GLY A 406 8.56 -21.81 -34.91
C GLY A 406 7.39 -22.26 -34.04
N ALA A 407 6.19 -22.23 -34.60
CA ALA A 407 4.99 -22.75 -33.93
C ALA A 407 4.17 -23.60 -34.92
N SER A 408 3.56 -24.66 -34.42
CA SER A 408 2.68 -25.52 -35.22
C SER A 408 1.55 -26.12 -34.40
N HIS A 409 0.45 -26.43 -35.07
CA HIS A 409 -0.67 -27.15 -34.49
C HIS A 409 -1.13 -28.21 -35.50
N ARG A 410 -1.14 -29.49 -35.08
CA ARG A 410 -1.43 -30.65 -35.94
C ARG A 410 -0.60 -30.66 -37.23
N GLY A 411 0.69 -30.36 -37.10
CA GLY A 411 1.64 -30.27 -38.22
C GLY A 411 1.49 -29.07 -39.15
N ARG A 412 0.51 -28.18 -38.92
CA ARG A 412 0.34 -26.95 -39.70
C ARG A 412 1.06 -25.78 -39.02
N PRO A 413 1.81 -24.94 -39.77
CA PRO A 413 2.44 -23.75 -39.20
C PRO A 413 1.43 -22.80 -38.56
N VAL A 414 1.80 -22.23 -37.42
CA VAL A 414 1.08 -21.15 -36.72
C VAL A 414 1.93 -19.89 -36.81
N ALA A 415 1.30 -18.74 -37.01
CA ALA A 415 2.01 -17.47 -37.09
C ALA A 415 2.75 -17.18 -35.77
N SER A 416 4.05 -16.92 -35.86
CA SER A 416 4.87 -16.46 -34.74
C SER A 416 5.73 -15.30 -35.21
N HIS A 417 5.78 -14.22 -34.42
CA HIS A 417 6.64 -13.08 -34.67
C HIS A 417 7.31 -12.66 -33.37
N ASP A 418 8.63 -12.56 -33.39
CA ASP A 418 9.48 -12.30 -32.23
C ASP A 418 9.20 -13.23 -31.04
N ARG A 419 8.50 -12.71 -30.04
CA ARG A 419 8.13 -13.39 -28.78
C ARG A 419 6.63 -13.62 -28.68
N VAL A 420 5.89 -13.56 -29.79
CA VAL A 420 4.44 -13.71 -29.80
C VAL A 420 4.01 -14.81 -30.78
N VAL A 421 3.21 -15.75 -30.30
CA VAL A 421 2.53 -16.77 -31.12
C VAL A 421 1.05 -16.37 -31.26
N ARG A 422 0.56 -16.29 -32.50
CA ARG A 422 -0.79 -15.78 -32.81
C ARG A 422 -1.70 -16.89 -33.32
N LEU A 423 -2.87 -17.02 -32.72
CA LEU A 423 -3.92 -17.95 -33.14
C LEU A 423 -5.17 -17.17 -33.57
N GLY A 424 -5.89 -17.70 -34.55
CA GLY A 424 -7.11 -17.08 -35.10
C GLY A 424 -8.23 -16.92 -34.06
N ALA A 425 -9.17 -16.02 -34.33
CA ALA A 425 -10.32 -15.76 -33.45
C ALA A 425 -11.24 -16.98 -33.29
N ASP A 426 -11.27 -17.85 -34.29
CA ASP A 426 -11.99 -19.11 -34.38
C ASP A 426 -11.25 -20.29 -33.71
N PHE A 427 -10.05 -20.08 -33.17
CA PHE A 427 -9.29 -21.13 -32.51
C PHE A 427 -9.88 -21.49 -31.14
N GLU A 428 -10.46 -22.69 -31.02
CA GLU A 428 -11.10 -23.17 -29.78
C GLU A 428 -10.18 -23.99 -28.86
N GLY A 429 -9.05 -24.49 -29.38
CA GLY A 429 -8.03 -25.24 -28.63
C GLY A 429 -8.31 -26.73 -28.39
N GLN A 430 -9.37 -27.32 -28.96
CA GLN A 430 -9.68 -28.74 -28.72
C GLN A 430 -8.64 -29.70 -29.33
N GLY A 431 -8.13 -30.64 -28.52
CA GLY A 431 -7.28 -31.75 -28.97
C GLY A 431 -5.79 -31.55 -28.71
N GLU A 432 -4.98 -31.69 -29.75
CA GLU A 432 -3.51 -31.58 -29.66
C GLU A 432 -3.05 -30.17 -29.25
N PRO A 433 -1.95 -30.04 -28.47
CA PRO A 433 -1.40 -28.74 -28.11
C PRO A 433 -0.82 -28.00 -29.32
N VAL A 434 -0.76 -26.68 -29.22
CA VAL A 434 0.11 -25.87 -30.08
C VAL A 434 1.54 -26.08 -29.60
N ARG A 435 2.40 -26.62 -30.46
CA ARG A 435 3.82 -26.86 -30.19
C ARG A 435 4.64 -25.69 -30.68
N ILE A 436 5.49 -25.15 -29.82
CA ILE A 436 6.28 -23.95 -30.07
C ILE A 436 7.74 -24.31 -29.81
N SER A 437 8.55 -24.41 -30.86
CA SER A 437 9.98 -24.59 -30.67
C SER A 437 10.59 -23.28 -30.16
N VAL A 438 11.38 -23.37 -29.09
CA VAL A 438 11.95 -22.21 -28.42
C VAL A 438 13.46 -22.33 -28.30
N GLU A 439 14.11 -21.19 -28.43
CA GLU A 439 15.49 -21.03 -28.00
C GLU A 439 15.51 -20.27 -26.67
N ARG A 440 16.29 -20.80 -25.72
CA ARG A 440 16.53 -20.17 -24.42
C ARG A 440 17.77 -19.30 -24.51
N GLN A 441 17.61 -18.00 -24.32
CA GLN A 441 18.74 -17.08 -24.20
C GLN A 441 19.46 -17.30 -22.87
N PRO A 442 20.77 -16.99 -22.78
CA PRO A 442 21.51 -17.07 -21.53
C PRO A 442 20.75 -16.27 -20.45
N PRO A 443 20.54 -16.84 -19.26
CA PRO A 443 19.74 -16.19 -18.25
C PRO A 443 20.39 -14.85 -17.87
N GLY A 444 19.62 -13.77 -18.00
CA GLY A 444 19.85 -12.60 -17.14
C GLY A 444 19.70 -12.99 -15.67
N LYS A 445 20.01 -12.10 -14.73
CA LYS A 445 19.78 -12.37 -13.31
C LYS A 445 18.29 -12.73 -13.10
N PRO A 446 17.95 -13.96 -12.65
CA PRO A 446 16.56 -14.37 -12.54
C PRO A 446 15.81 -13.47 -11.56
N VAL A 447 14.75 -12.82 -12.02
CA VAL A 447 13.84 -12.08 -11.16
C VAL A 447 12.91 -13.11 -10.51
N THR A 448 13.17 -13.42 -9.24
CA THR A 448 12.33 -14.30 -8.42
C THR A 448 11.86 -13.52 -7.19
N PHE A 449 10.70 -13.89 -6.66
CA PHE A 449 10.21 -13.27 -5.43
C PHE A 449 11.19 -13.48 -4.26
N ALA A 450 11.78 -14.68 -4.14
CA ALA A 450 12.79 -14.96 -3.11
C ALA A 450 14.03 -14.05 -3.23
N ALA A 451 14.50 -13.77 -4.46
CA ALA A 451 15.60 -12.84 -4.66
C ALA A 451 15.20 -11.38 -4.36
N ALA A 452 13.96 -10.99 -4.63
CA ALA A 452 13.43 -9.68 -4.26
C ALA A 452 13.37 -9.50 -2.73
N VAL A 453 12.88 -10.51 -2.01
CA VAL A 453 12.88 -10.54 -0.53
C VAL A 453 14.30 -10.46 0.01
N ALA A 454 15.22 -11.30 -0.48
CA ALA A 454 16.61 -11.28 -0.01
C ALA A 454 17.29 -9.91 -0.25
N ALA A 455 17.03 -9.27 -1.39
CA ALA A 455 17.53 -7.92 -1.67
C ALA A 455 16.92 -6.87 -0.73
N TYR A 456 15.62 -6.99 -0.43
CA TYR A 456 14.91 -6.11 0.47
C TYR A 456 15.38 -6.21 1.93
N GLU A 457 15.66 -7.43 2.39
CA GLU A 457 16.22 -7.69 3.72
C GLU A 457 17.66 -7.17 3.82
N ALA A 458 18.47 -7.37 2.78
CA ALA A 458 19.83 -6.83 2.72
C ALA A 458 19.86 -5.30 2.72
N ALA A 459 18.84 -4.67 2.12
CA ALA A 459 18.67 -3.21 2.09
C ALA A 459 17.91 -2.67 3.32
N ALA A 460 17.54 -3.51 4.28
CA ALA A 460 16.81 -3.07 5.47
C ALA A 460 17.60 -1.98 6.21
N PRO A 461 16.94 -0.87 6.60
CA PRO A 461 17.59 0.15 7.43
C PRO A 461 18.19 -0.47 8.69
N ASP A 462 19.28 0.08 9.21
CA ASP A 462 19.92 -0.39 10.45
C ASP A 462 18.91 -0.43 11.61
N LEU A 463 17.90 0.46 11.59
CA LEU A 463 16.72 0.48 12.45
C LEU A 463 16.00 -0.88 12.59
N MET A 464 16.16 -1.82 11.67
CA MET A 464 15.49 -3.14 11.73
C MET A 464 16.40 -4.27 12.23
N ARG A 465 17.70 -4.02 12.49
CA ARG A 465 18.63 -5.03 12.99
C ARG A 465 18.45 -5.26 14.50
N PRO A 466 18.68 -6.49 15.02
CA PRO A 466 18.73 -6.71 16.46
C PRO A 466 19.74 -5.77 17.12
N ILE A 467 19.33 -5.09 18.20
CA ILE A 467 20.23 -4.22 18.96
C ILE A 467 21.01 -5.11 19.93
N PRO A 468 22.35 -5.16 19.86
CA PRO A 468 23.14 -6.05 20.70
C PRO A 468 22.83 -5.87 22.19
N GLY A 469 22.48 -6.98 22.85
CA GLY A 469 22.20 -7.01 24.29
C GLY A 469 20.80 -6.57 24.69
N VAL A 470 19.95 -6.03 23.81
CA VAL A 470 18.57 -5.67 24.17
C VAL A 470 17.71 -6.92 24.27
N LEU A 471 16.91 -7.01 25.34
CA LEU A 471 15.91 -8.06 25.51
C LEU A 471 14.50 -7.47 25.34
N PRO A 472 13.64 -8.05 24.48
CA PRO A 472 12.30 -7.52 24.21
C PRO A 472 11.34 -7.68 25.39
N ALA A 473 11.68 -8.52 26.36
CA ALA A 473 10.90 -8.69 27.58
C ALA A 473 11.82 -8.85 28.81
N PRO A 474 11.34 -8.45 30.00
CA PRO A 474 12.01 -8.73 31.26
C PRO A 474 12.32 -10.22 31.44
N PRO A 475 13.56 -10.59 31.82
CA PRO A 475 13.88 -11.96 32.14
C PRO A 475 13.16 -12.40 33.42
N ALA A 476 12.82 -13.68 33.51
CA ALA A 476 12.33 -14.26 34.75
C ALA A 476 13.42 -14.19 35.84
N LEU A 477 13.07 -13.63 37.00
CA LEU A 477 14.00 -13.50 38.13
C LEU A 477 14.08 -14.80 38.93
N SER A 478 15.29 -15.15 39.38
CA SER A 478 15.55 -16.22 40.36
C SER A 478 15.14 -15.81 41.78
N SER A 479 15.40 -14.55 42.15
CA SER A 479 15.07 -13.97 43.45
C SER A 479 14.99 -12.45 43.35
N GLU A 480 14.11 -11.83 44.13
CA GLU A 480 14.06 -10.36 44.24
C GLU A 480 15.28 -9.78 44.97
N GLN A 481 15.98 -10.61 45.76
CA GLN A 481 17.22 -10.22 46.44
C GLN A 481 18.38 -9.99 45.46
N ASP A 482 18.25 -10.47 44.22
CA ASP A 482 19.23 -10.29 43.15
C ASP A 482 19.05 -8.93 42.43
N CYS A 483 18.13 -8.07 42.89
CA CYS A 483 17.87 -6.76 42.28
C CYS A 483 18.40 -5.61 43.13
N LEU A 484 19.16 -4.71 42.50
CA LEU A 484 19.59 -3.44 43.09
C LEU A 484 18.87 -2.27 42.39
N THR A 485 17.96 -1.62 43.10
CA THR A 485 17.34 -0.36 42.63
C THR A 485 18.32 0.80 42.79
N LEU A 486 18.50 1.61 41.74
CA LEU A 486 19.36 2.79 41.79
C LEU A 486 18.59 4.01 42.34
N ASP A 487 19.30 4.92 43.00
CA ASP A 487 18.72 6.15 43.56
C ASP A 487 18.74 7.29 42.52
N LEU A 488 17.55 7.68 42.07
CA LEU A 488 17.36 8.76 41.10
C LEU A 488 17.07 10.11 41.76
N SER A 489 16.99 10.21 43.09
CA SER A 489 16.53 11.42 43.80
C SER A 489 17.27 12.68 43.41
N LYS A 490 18.60 12.60 43.23
CA LYS A 490 19.47 13.72 42.84
C LYS A 490 19.31 14.17 41.39
N VAL A 491 18.84 13.28 40.52
CA VAL A 491 18.69 13.55 39.07
C VAL A 491 17.25 13.74 38.62
N ALA A 492 16.26 13.48 39.48
CA ALA A 492 14.86 13.74 39.19
C ALA A 492 14.64 15.23 38.83
N THR A 493 13.89 15.51 37.78
CA THR A 493 13.73 16.85 37.20
C THR A 493 12.32 17.41 37.31
N THR A 494 11.28 16.56 37.24
CA THR A 494 9.88 16.99 37.18
C THR A 494 8.96 16.16 38.08
N ASN A 495 7.75 16.67 38.30
CA ASN A 495 6.71 16.00 39.05
C ASN A 495 5.91 15.07 38.12
N PRO A 496 5.84 13.75 38.39
CA PRO A 496 5.04 12.84 37.56
C PRO A 496 3.53 13.13 37.62
N PHE A 497 3.06 13.78 38.69
CA PHE A 497 1.63 13.98 38.98
C PHE A 497 1.11 15.37 38.62
N ASP A 498 2.00 16.29 38.25
CA ASP A 498 1.66 17.71 38.03
C ASP A 498 2.45 18.25 36.84
N GLY A 499 2.02 17.86 35.63
CA GLY A 499 2.64 18.29 34.38
C GLY A 499 4.09 17.86 34.22
N PRO A 500 4.36 16.55 34.00
CA PRO A 500 5.72 16.03 33.84
C PRO A 500 6.52 16.70 32.72
N PHE A 501 5.83 17.25 31.71
CA PHE A 501 6.43 17.98 30.58
C PHE A 501 6.24 19.51 30.65
N ARG A 502 5.80 20.04 31.81
CA ARG A 502 5.64 21.48 32.09
C ARG A 502 4.69 22.23 31.12
N VAL A 503 3.56 21.61 30.82
CA VAL A 503 2.53 22.12 29.89
C VAL A 503 1.20 22.30 30.61
N SER A 504 0.29 23.14 30.12
CA SER A 504 -1.02 23.35 30.75
C SER A 504 -2.15 23.40 29.70
N PRO A 505 -3.25 22.63 29.87
CA PRO A 505 -3.49 21.63 30.91
C PRO A 505 -2.61 20.40 30.70
N ALA A 506 -2.08 19.84 31.78
CA ALA A 506 -1.08 18.79 31.71
C ALA A 506 -1.69 17.40 31.96
N PRO A 507 -1.58 16.45 31.02
CA PRO A 507 -1.73 15.05 31.39
C PRO A 507 -0.62 14.64 32.37
N ALA A 508 -0.86 13.61 33.18
CA ALA A 508 0.04 13.20 34.26
C ALA A 508 0.09 11.67 34.40
N PHE A 509 1.14 11.16 35.04
CA PHE A 509 1.31 9.75 35.41
C PHE A 509 0.44 9.39 36.63
N THR A 510 -0.85 9.73 36.59
CA THR A 510 -1.79 9.50 37.69
C THR A 510 -1.85 8.01 38.03
N GLY A 511 -1.66 7.67 39.31
CA GLY A 511 -1.66 6.29 39.79
C GLY A 511 -0.30 5.60 39.81
N LEU A 512 0.77 6.24 39.32
CA LEU A 512 2.14 5.74 39.50
C LEU A 512 2.48 5.69 41.00
N ALA A 513 2.93 4.52 41.49
CA ALA A 513 3.33 4.36 42.88
C ALA A 513 4.62 5.15 43.19
N ALA A 514 4.68 5.76 44.38
CA ALA A 514 5.90 6.38 44.92
C ALA A 514 6.62 5.40 45.86
N GLY A 515 7.93 5.21 45.66
CA GLY A 515 8.72 4.24 46.43
C GLY A 515 8.76 2.87 45.75
N ASP A 516 8.65 1.80 46.53
CA ASP A 516 8.81 0.43 46.02
C ASP A 516 7.61 0.02 45.15
N LEU A 517 7.91 -0.51 43.97
CA LEU A 517 6.92 -1.08 43.07
C LEU A 517 7.49 -2.25 42.27
N LYS A 518 6.61 -3.06 41.69
CA LYS A 518 7.00 -4.18 40.83
C LYS A 518 6.36 -4.00 39.46
N ALA A 519 7.17 -4.08 38.40
CA ALA A 519 6.71 -3.91 37.02
C ALA A 519 7.42 -4.92 36.11
N GLY A 520 6.67 -5.64 35.28
CA GLY A 520 7.24 -6.68 34.42
C GLY A 520 7.96 -7.81 35.18
N GLY A 521 7.57 -8.05 36.44
CA GLY A 521 8.26 -9.01 37.31
C GLY A 521 9.51 -8.48 38.00
N ILE A 522 10.00 -7.27 37.67
CA ILE A 522 11.20 -6.66 38.24
C ILE A 522 10.87 -5.66 39.36
N PRO A 523 11.54 -5.71 40.52
CA PRO A 523 11.47 -4.67 41.54
C PRO A 523 12.09 -3.35 41.07
N PHE A 524 11.37 -2.25 41.27
CA PHE A 524 11.82 -0.88 41.04
C PHE A 524 11.55 -0.02 42.28
N ARG A 525 12.24 1.11 42.38
CA ARG A 525 11.97 2.14 43.38
C ARG A 525 11.88 3.51 42.69
N THR A 526 10.71 4.11 42.68
CA THR A 526 10.50 5.50 42.21
C THR A 526 10.79 6.50 43.31
N VAL A 527 11.10 7.74 42.91
CA VAL A 527 11.35 8.83 43.85
C VAL A 527 10.00 9.42 44.30
N ASP A 528 9.83 9.57 45.61
CA ASP A 528 8.64 10.20 46.20
C ASP A 528 8.73 11.74 46.06
N PRO A 529 7.93 12.39 45.17
CA PRO A 529 8.04 13.82 44.95
C PRO A 529 7.71 14.63 46.21
N ALA A 530 6.90 14.10 47.13
CA ALA A 530 6.59 14.78 48.39
C ALA A 530 7.83 14.89 49.32
N LYS A 531 8.82 14.01 49.12
CA LYS A 531 10.08 13.98 49.89
C LYS A 531 11.27 14.53 49.10
N ASN A 532 11.09 14.89 47.84
CA ASN A 532 12.17 15.31 46.94
C ASN A 532 11.85 16.63 46.21
N GLY A 533 11.32 17.61 46.94
CA GLY A 533 11.09 18.97 46.41
C GLY A 533 10.14 19.01 45.21
N GLY A 534 9.16 18.11 45.16
CA GLY A 534 8.20 17.98 44.06
C GLY A 534 8.69 17.15 42.87
N LYS A 535 9.95 16.67 42.86
CA LYS A 535 10.53 15.94 41.71
C LYS A 535 10.52 14.44 41.95
N GLY A 536 9.88 13.68 41.06
CA GLY A 536 9.69 12.23 41.21
C GLY A 536 10.20 11.39 40.03
N ILE A 537 10.44 12.00 38.87
CA ILE A 537 10.92 11.31 37.66
C ILE A 537 11.99 12.14 36.95
N VAL A 538 12.75 11.49 36.07
CA VAL A 538 13.72 12.14 35.18
C VAL A 538 13.05 12.38 33.83
N VAL A 539 12.86 13.65 33.50
CA VAL A 539 12.55 14.12 32.15
C VAL A 539 13.75 14.95 31.67
N LEU A 540 14.32 14.64 30.51
CA LEU A 540 15.40 15.41 29.91
C LEU A 540 14.86 16.47 28.95
N ALA A 541 15.72 17.39 28.52
CA ALA A 541 15.37 18.34 27.47
C ALA A 541 14.99 17.63 26.16
N GLY A 542 14.12 18.28 25.38
CA GLY A 542 13.89 18.00 23.97
C GLY A 542 13.94 19.30 23.17
N ALA A 543 14.25 19.26 21.88
CA ALA A 543 14.38 20.46 21.06
C ALA A 543 13.06 21.25 20.94
N GLN A 544 11.91 20.58 21.16
CA GLN A 544 10.59 21.19 21.09
C GLN A 544 9.89 21.36 22.45
N ALA A 545 10.34 20.68 23.51
CA ALA A 545 9.79 20.77 24.86
C ALA A 545 10.84 20.64 25.95
N CYS A 546 10.55 21.15 27.16
CA CYS A 546 11.44 21.01 28.31
C CYS A 546 12.87 21.50 28.07
N LYS A 547 13.07 22.50 27.19
CA LYS A 547 14.39 22.95 26.70
C LYS A 547 15.37 23.41 27.79
N ASP A 548 14.83 23.75 28.96
CA ASP A 548 15.58 24.21 30.13
C ASP A 548 15.95 23.08 31.11
N LEU A 549 15.50 21.85 30.85
CA LEU A 549 15.91 20.66 31.61
C LEU A 549 17.33 20.19 31.20
N PRO A 550 17.99 19.37 32.03
CA PRO A 550 19.25 18.74 31.68
C PRO A 550 19.14 17.88 30.41
N VAL A 551 20.20 17.84 29.61
CA VAL A 551 20.34 16.93 28.45
C VAL A 551 20.90 15.56 28.85
N GLU A 552 21.41 15.42 30.07
CA GLU A 552 21.99 14.19 30.60
C GLU A 552 21.63 14.02 32.09
N ALA A 553 21.37 12.79 32.50
CA ALA A 553 21.20 12.38 33.89
C ALA A 553 22.11 11.19 34.19
N GLU A 554 23.11 11.40 35.06
CA GLU A 554 24.06 10.38 35.50
C GLU A 554 23.64 9.79 36.85
N ILE A 555 23.42 8.48 36.89
CA ILE A 555 22.94 7.71 38.05
C ILE A 555 24.09 6.80 38.53
N PRO A 556 24.70 7.09 39.68
CA PRO A 556 25.77 6.24 40.22
C PRO A 556 25.29 4.82 40.52
N ALA A 557 26.07 3.81 40.12
CA ALA A 557 25.76 2.39 40.33
C ALA A 557 26.61 1.72 41.42
N GLY A 558 27.61 2.43 41.96
CA GLY A 558 28.38 1.99 43.13
C GLY A 558 29.33 0.81 42.88
N GLY A 559 29.74 0.57 41.63
CA GLY A 559 30.74 -0.44 41.28
C GLY A 559 30.23 -1.88 41.31
N VAL A 560 28.91 -2.10 41.28
CA VAL A 560 28.34 -3.45 41.31
C VAL A 560 28.42 -4.10 39.93
N GLN A 561 28.48 -5.44 39.91
CA GLN A 561 28.28 -6.21 38.69
C GLN A 561 26.81 -6.64 38.61
N GLY A 562 26.30 -6.82 37.39
CA GLY A 562 25.01 -7.45 37.18
C GLY A 562 24.91 -8.07 35.80
N LYS A 563 23.85 -8.86 35.60
CA LYS A 563 23.54 -9.56 34.35
C LYS A 563 22.66 -8.72 33.43
N TYR A 564 21.74 -7.94 33.99
CA TYR A 564 20.85 -7.08 33.21
C TYR A 564 20.64 -5.71 33.86
N LEU A 565 20.51 -4.68 33.03
CA LEU A 565 19.99 -3.38 33.42
C LEU A 565 18.53 -3.30 32.97
N ALA A 566 17.62 -2.99 33.89
CA ALA A 566 16.24 -2.72 33.59
C ALA A 566 15.94 -1.23 33.86
N VAL A 567 15.38 -0.54 32.86
CA VAL A 567 14.96 0.85 32.94
C VAL A 567 13.44 0.90 32.87
N LEU A 568 12.80 1.31 33.95
CA LEU A 568 11.37 1.66 33.95
C LEU A 568 11.25 3.08 33.38
N GLY A 569 10.82 3.15 32.13
CA GLY A 569 10.97 4.30 31.26
C GLY A 569 10.72 3.85 29.83
N GLY A 570 11.64 4.15 28.91
CA GLY A 570 11.48 3.74 27.51
C GLY A 570 10.25 4.38 26.86
N VAL A 571 9.95 5.61 27.26
CA VAL A 571 8.93 6.44 26.65
C VAL A 571 9.46 7.86 26.47
N THR A 572 8.95 8.56 25.48
CA THR A 572 9.20 9.99 25.24
C THR A 572 7.88 10.74 25.19
N GLY A 573 7.94 12.08 25.18
CA GLY A 573 6.76 12.92 24.98
C GLY A 573 7.02 14.09 24.04
N TRP A 574 5.91 14.76 23.67
CA TRP A 574 5.79 15.98 22.85
C TRP A 574 5.74 15.79 21.33
N ALA A 575 6.68 15.07 20.73
CA ALA A 575 6.78 14.91 19.28
C ALA A 575 6.80 13.43 18.89
N PRO A 576 5.65 12.72 19.03
CA PRO A 576 5.59 11.29 18.78
C PRO A 576 5.95 10.98 17.32
N GLY A 577 6.92 10.08 17.12
CA GLY A 577 7.27 9.56 15.81
C GLY A 577 8.24 10.40 14.98
N ASP A 578 8.73 11.53 15.50
CA ASP A 578 9.81 12.29 14.87
C ASP A 578 11.08 11.43 14.75
N PRO A 579 11.81 11.52 13.62
CA PRO A 579 13.02 10.74 13.43
C PRO A 579 14.10 11.20 14.42
N GLY A 580 14.75 10.23 15.08
CA GLY A 580 15.93 10.51 15.88
C GLY A 580 17.18 10.71 15.03
N VAL A 581 18.35 10.70 15.67
CA VAL A 581 19.65 10.94 15.03
C VAL A 581 20.54 9.70 15.08
N GLY A 582 21.61 9.71 14.27
CA GLY A 582 22.58 8.62 14.19
C GLY A 582 22.07 7.39 13.43
N GLU A 583 22.89 6.33 13.44
CA GLU A 583 22.64 5.07 12.71
C GLU A 583 21.31 4.41 13.10
N TRP A 584 20.96 4.50 14.39
CA TRP A 584 19.75 3.90 14.95
C TRP A 584 18.53 4.82 14.91
N GLY A 585 18.65 6.06 14.43
CA GLY A 585 17.55 7.04 14.51
C GLY A 585 17.07 7.23 15.95
N ALA A 586 18.00 7.26 16.90
CA ALA A 586 17.69 7.31 18.33
C ALA A 586 17.35 8.73 18.78
N VAL A 587 16.38 8.85 19.69
CA VAL A 587 15.99 10.13 20.31
C VAL A 587 16.71 10.38 21.64
N ALA A 588 17.11 9.30 22.29
CA ALA A 588 17.90 9.30 23.51
C ALA A 588 18.76 8.02 23.58
N GLU A 589 19.68 7.95 24.53
CA GLU A 589 20.46 6.75 24.81
C GLU A 589 20.58 6.52 26.31
N CYS A 590 20.59 5.25 26.71
CA CYS A 590 21.03 4.81 28.03
C CYS A 590 22.43 4.20 27.90
N VAL A 591 23.41 4.81 28.55
CA VAL A 591 24.81 4.40 28.50
C VAL A 591 25.23 3.83 29.85
N VAL A 592 25.64 2.57 29.86
CA VAL A 592 26.26 1.92 31.02
C VAL A 592 27.75 2.19 30.94
N ARG A 593 28.31 2.91 31.92
CA ARG A 593 29.75 3.13 32.06
C ARG A 593 30.31 2.12 33.05
N TYR A 594 31.28 1.33 32.61
CA TYR A 594 31.99 0.36 33.46
C TYR A 594 33.25 0.98 34.05
N ALA A 595 33.69 0.46 35.20
CA ALA A 595 34.86 0.96 35.93
C ALA A 595 36.19 0.85 35.16
N ASP A 596 36.24 0.07 34.08
CA ASP A 596 37.40 -0.03 33.16
C ASP A 596 37.38 1.03 32.03
N GLY A 597 36.37 1.91 32.02
CA GLY A 597 36.17 2.93 30.99
C GLY A 597 35.42 2.45 29.74
N SER A 598 35.09 1.16 29.64
CA SER A 598 34.24 0.64 28.55
C SER A 598 32.78 1.03 28.73
N ARG A 599 31.98 0.93 27.66
CA ARG A 599 30.57 1.32 27.66
C ARG A 599 29.67 0.36 26.89
N SER A 600 28.47 0.14 27.40
CA SER A 600 27.34 -0.44 26.63
C SER A 600 26.32 0.66 26.37
N VAL A 601 25.78 0.71 25.16
CA VAL A 601 24.82 1.76 24.75
C VAL A 601 23.50 1.11 24.35
N LEU A 602 22.43 1.63 24.91
CA LEU A 602 21.06 1.23 24.67
C LEU A 602 20.32 2.41 24.02
N PRO A 603 20.19 2.43 22.68
CA PRO A 603 19.50 3.51 21.98
C PRO A 603 18.00 3.46 22.27
N TRP A 604 17.38 4.63 22.40
CA TRP A 604 15.93 4.80 22.50
C TRP A 604 15.42 5.18 21.14
N ILE A 605 14.79 4.22 20.49
CA ILE A 605 14.36 4.28 19.10
C ILE A 605 12.83 4.31 19.11
N PRO A 606 12.19 5.37 18.59
CA PRO A 606 10.73 5.43 18.51
C PRO A 606 10.15 4.20 17.80
N GLY A 607 9.20 3.52 18.44
CA GLY A 607 8.55 2.30 17.92
C GLY A 607 9.36 1.01 18.09
N ARG A 608 10.53 1.04 18.73
CA ARG A 608 11.34 -0.16 19.06
C ARG A 608 11.70 -0.25 20.53
N THR A 609 12.53 0.66 21.00
CA THR A 609 12.98 0.71 22.40
C THR A 609 12.40 1.90 23.17
N ALA A 610 11.60 2.73 22.50
CA ALA A 610 10.82 3.79 23.13
C ALA A 610 9.45 4.00 22.45
N ASP A 611 8.42 4.28 23.25
CA ASP A 611 7.09 4.70 22.79
C ASP A 611 6.82 6.19 23.08
N ASP A 612 5.76 6.75 22.53
CA ASP A 612 5.16 7.97 23.11
C ASP A 612 4.32 7.61 24.34
N TRP A 613 4.53 8.33 25.44
CA TRP A 613 3.92 8.01 26.72
C TRP A 613 2.39 8.11 26.74
N LEU A 614 1.75 8.94 25.89
CA LEU A 614 0.29 9.06 25.77
C LEU A 614 -0.30 8.11 24.73
N GLY A 615 0.53 7.67 23.77
CA GLY A 615 0.16 6.74 22.72
C GLY A 615 -0.13 5.34 23.23
N ALA A 616 -0.69 4.52 22.34
CA ALA A 616 -0.75 3.07 22.57
C ALA A 616 0.67 2.49 22.53
N PRO A 617 1.03 1.59 23.46
CA PRO A 617 2.33 0.93 23.41
C PRO A 617 2.42 0.04 22.19
N HIS A 618 3.42 0.26 21.34
CA HIS A 618 3.65 -0.51 20.11
C HIS A 618 5.13 -0.82 19.88
N ALA A 619 6.02 -0.34 20.75
CA ALA A 619 7.43 -0.62 20.68
C ALA A 619 7.74 -2.12 20.85
N THR A 620 8.58 -2.64 19.96
CA THR A 620 8.79 -4.09 19.76
C THR A 620 9.88 -4.73 20.63
N ASP A 621 10.80 -3.92 21.16
CA ASP A 621 11.95 -4.36 21.96
C ASP A 621 11.84 -3.95 23.43
N VAL A 622 10.61 -3.69 23.89
CA VAL A 622 10.27 -3.36 25.28
C VAL A 622 8.95 -4.02 25.69
N ALA A 623 8.73 -4.11 26.99
CA ALA A 623 7.42 -4.50 27.54
C ALA A 623 6.71 -3.28 28.14
N ALA A 624 5.48 -3.01 27.71
CA ALA A 624 4.59 -2.09 28.43
C ALA A 624 4.10 -2.76 29.73
N VAL A 625 4.52 -2.22 30.88
CA VAL A 625 4.35 -2.90 32.18
C VAL A 625 3.50 -2.12 33.18
N LEU A 626 3.30 -0.82 32.96
CA LEU A 626 2.42 0.03 33.77
C LEU A 626 1.57 0.89 32.84
N GLN A 627 0.28 1.02 33.14
CA GLN A 627 -0.66 1.78 32.34
C GLN A 627 -1.67 2.52 33.23
N GLY A 628 -1.94 3.77 32.89
CA GLY A 628 -3.06 4.56 33.39
C GLY A 628 -4.12 4.77 32.30
N SER A 629 -5.10 5.64 32.55
CA SER A 629 -6.19 5.90 31.59
C SER A 629 -5.74 6.58 30.29
N ARG A 630 -4.58 7.25 30.31
CA ARG A 630 -4.02 8.01 29.17
C ARG A 630 -2.50 7.95 29.09
N TRP A 631 -1.86 7.05 29.84
CA TRP A 631 -0.39 6.96 29.85
C TRP A 631 0.08 5.53 30.02
N HIS A 632 1.31 5.24 29.59
CA HIS A 632 1.99 4.00 29.92
C HIS A 632 3.48 4.21 30.22
N LEU A 633 4.11 3.22 30.86
CA LEU A 633 5.57 3.11 31.00
C LEU A 633 6.02 1.73 30.54
N ASN A 634 7.16 1.72 29.86
CA ASN A 634 7.80 0.52 29.38
C ASN A 634 8.91 0.08 30.33
N VAL A 635 9.32 -1.19 30.21
CA VAL A 635 10.57 -1.69 30.75
C VAL A 635 11.47 -2.06 29.59
N LEU A 636 12.61 -1.38 29.54
CA LEU A 636 13.68 -1.60 28.60
C LEU A 636 14.81 -2.36 29.30
N VAL A 637 15.27 -3.46 28.70
CA VAL A 637 16.25 -4.36 29.33
C VAL A 637 17.48 -4.53 28.45
N LEU A 638 18.65 -4.33 29.05
CA LEU A 638 19.96 -4.50 28.41
C LEU A 638 20.78 -5.56 29.16
N ALA A 639 21.33 -6.53 28.43
CA ALA A 639 22.35 -7.44 28.92
C ALA A 639 23.65 -6.69 29.23
N LEU A 640 24.18 -6.91 30.42
CA LEU A 640 25.37 -6.24 30.91
C LEU A 640 26.60 -7.11 30.69
N GLU A 641 27.74 -6.47 30.49
CA GLU A 641 29.03 -7.14 30.57
C GLU A 641 29.33 -7.50 32.02
N PRO A 642 30.05 -8.62 32.30
CA PRO A 642 30.38 -9.06 33.66
C PRO A 642 31.50 -8.19 34.26
N LYS A 643 31.21 -6.90 34.42
CA LYS A 643 32.15 -5.84 34.82
C LYS A 643 31.50 -4.93 35.87
N PRO A 644 32.30 -4.33 36.79
CA PRO A 644 31.79 -3.34 37.74
C PRO A 644 31.22 -2.12 37.00
N ILE A 645 30.01 -1.70 37.37
CA ILE A 645 29.31 -0.56 36.76
C ILE A 645 29.56 0.67 37.61
N GLU A 646 30.12 1.71 37.00
CA GLU A 646 30.36 3.00 37.65
C GLU A 646 29.07 3.81 37.71
N ALA A 647 28.42 4.00 36.56
CA ALA A 647 27.20 4.78 36.44
C ALA A 647 26.34 4.34 35.25
N VAL A 648 25.05 4.66 35.34
CA VAL A 648 24.09 4.58 34.23
C VAL A 648 23.73 5.99 33.83
N VAL A 649 23.89 6.33 32.55
CA VAL A 649 23.72 7.68 32.03
C VAL A 649 22.60 7.70 31.01
N ILE A 650 21.57 8.52 31.26
CA ILE A 650 20.50 8.76 30.28
C ILE A 650 20.79 10.08 29.59
N ARG A 651 20.82 10.08 28.26
CA ARG A 651 21.23 11.23 27.45
C ARG A 651 20.23 11.51 26.34
N ASP A 652 19.75 12.75 26.25
CA ASP A 652 19.05 13.28 25.08
C ASP A 652 20.03 13.52 23.92
N LEU A 653 19.58 13.24 22.70
CA LEU A 653 20.37 13.40 21.49
C LEU A 653 20.04 14.70 20.71
N GLY A 654 19.41 15.67 21.35
CA GLY A 654 19.03 16.95 20.73
C GLY A 654 17.85 16.81 19.78
N THR A 655 17.00 15.81 20.00
CA THR A 655 15.86 15.51 19.14
C THR A 655 14.59 16.21 19.62
N PRO A 656 13.54 16.37 18.79
CA PRO A 656 12.31 17.03 19.19
C PRO A 656 11.65 16.53 20.49
N PRO A 657 11.52 15.21 20.73
CA PRO A 657 10.83 14.69 21.92
C PRO A 657 11.71 14.69 23.19
N SER A 658 11.08 14.65 24.37
CA SER A 658 11.76 14.58 25.67
C SER A 658 11.69 13.17 26.27
N PRO A 659 12.81 12.50 26.60
CA PRO A 659 12.81 11.15 27.16
C PRO A 659 12.48 11.12 28.66
N VAL A 660 11.85 10.03 29.11
CA VAL A 660 11.38 9.85 30.50
C VAL A 660 11.90 8.57 31.14
N VAL A 661 12.50 8.69 32.34
CA VAL A 661 12.87 7.56 33.21
C VAL A 661 12.23 7.74 34.59
N ALA A 662 11.49 6.72 35.02
CA ALA A 662 10.86 6.67 36.33
C ALA A 662 11.71 5.94 37.38
N ALA A 663 12.40 4.86 37.00
CA ALA A 663 13.27 4.09 37.88
C ALA A 663 14.28 3.24 37.09
N VAL A 664 15.36 2.81 37.76
CA VAL A 664 16.40 1.93 37.18
C VAL A 664 16.78 0.84 38.18
N THR A 665 16.90 -0.39 37.70
CA THR A 665 17.29 -1.56 38.50
C THR A 665 18.38 -2.36 37.80
N ILE A 666 19.41 -2.77 38.55
CA ILE A 666 20.42 -3.74 38.10
C ILE A 666 20.02 -5.12 38.64
N VAL A 667 19.82 -6.08 37.74
CA VAL A 667 19.57 -7.49 38.06
C VAL A 667 20.91 -8.23 38.05
N ARG A 668 21.26 -8.88 39.14
CA ARG A 668 22.56 -9.51 39.36
C ARG A 668 22.69 -10.92 38.80
#